data_AF-A0A7V6LFV9-F1
#
_entry.id   AF-A0A7V6LFV9-F1
#
_cell.length_a   1.000
_cell.length_b   1.000
_cell.length_c   1.000
_cell.angle_alpha   90.00
_cell.angle_beta   90.00
_cell.angle_gamma   90.00
#
_symmetry.space_group_name_H-M   'P 1'
#
loop_
_entity.id
_entity.type
_entity.pdbx_description
1 polymer ?
#
loop_
_entity_poly.entity_id
_entity_poly.type
_entity_poly.pdbx_seq_one_letter_code
_entity_poly.pdbx_strand_id
1 'polypeptide(L)'
;MMRFIRGITALVGCAVFVTAGGDAWMAAAQNLPKDTLQDLGAPPPQPGDEAWTFIEDLKLPLWGNGLGWSQRAVAADEADLSRGVRVNATFPDVEGVLKTAYADLADFCAAAKLPADGPYVIETAKAQTPVFEAYRIEVAADRCRILAADTEGIRRGIFKVEDMMREAGGPFLKLGTVERKPFIKSRISRCFFGPIKRPPRYRDELMDDVDYYPDQYLNRLAHEGINGLWLTITFQDLCKTSVAPEYGEHAERRLAKLRKTVEQCRRYGIRIYIFSIEPKAWEADSPIVKRHPELGRDRIGNTRPFCPWSDISERYLYESTHFIFSQVPNLGGLINISHGERRTNCQSVILPTSDRRSSCPVCSTKEPWENIYATLTPMAKGMHDANPDAHFIAWFYMPQDDPPADWVYELPKHCPEHITVQFNFESGVTKDVFGRGRRGADYWISTPGPSRRYERLASFAKEAGTPMSAKIQTGCSHEVATIPFVPVPGMLYRKFSAMHELDVSNVMLCWYFGNYPGIMNRAAGELSFEPFPETEAAFMSRLVGPEWGRHAETVARAMTLFTEGYGHYPLVTEFQYWGPMHDGVVWPLLLRPRDVPLAPTWQIAWHTGQHIGTPFAPSGDRIGEALGQVYTLSEAIEECRVMSDLWDQGVALLRSVEADPGLLPERRLDIGVARALGIQFRSGLNILRFYDLRERMVNEPPEKQLVTLKEMRRIVEEEHKSGTELISLCERDSRLGFHSEAEGYKYFPEKIRWRMNQLKNVLEKEIPVLEREITSGKDVFAVYAGRTPAGVSLHSRYCGEIGDRIRELSKSLPEDTAWQVCEKPSPRTTGAKNFRWTVCHDRDAFYVVYDGADKSDRIMLMLEPRRLWTCLRYDMSGSGEKLSQHSHKHDVYAREGANGWQGWMRLPFVSLGMDAAAPAALRINVRHVSGGGERSWIARDPWPYRLRLCNENP
;
A
#
# COMPACT_ATOMS: atom_id res chain seq x y z
N MET A 1 -3.46 -49.68 -7.45
CA MET A 1 -3.02 -48.39 -8.03
C MET A 1 -4.18 -47.58 -8.60
N MET A 2 -5.34 -47.58 -7.92
CA MET A 2 -6.58 -46.93 -8.38
C MET A 2 -7.48 -46.47 -7.21
N ARG A 3 -6.89 -46.18 -6.04
CA ARG A 3 -7.57 -45.66 -4.83
C ARG A 3 -6.71 -44.61 -4.09
N PHE A 4 -6.05 -43.72 -4.85
CA PHE A 4 -5.15 -42.68 -4.34
C PHE A 4 -5.56 -41.28 -4.86
N ILE A 5 -6.88 -40.99 -4.95
CA ILE A 5 -7.43 -39.84 -5.69
C ILE A 5 -8.33 -38.90 -4.83
N ARG A 6 -8.31 -38.93 -3.49
CA ARG A 6 -9.18 -38.01 -2.69
C ARG A 6 -8.53 -37.24 -1.53
N GLY A 7 -7.21 -37.07 -1.50
CA GLY A 7 -6.50 -36.49 -0.35
C GLY A 7 -5.63 -35.24 -0.59
N ILE A 8 -5.79 -34.50 -1.69
CA ILE A 8 -4.87 -33.40 -2.05
C ILE A 8 -5.66 -32.15 -2.48
N THR A 9 -6.31 -31.47 -1.54
CA THR A 9 -6.95 -30.16 -1.81
C THR A 9 -6.92 -29.14 -0.66
N ALA A 10 -6.07 -29.27 0.37
CA ALA A 10 -6.21 -28.42 1.57
C ALA A 10 -4.92 -27.85 2.21
N LEU A 11 -3.74 -27.87 1.57
CA LEU A 11 -2.48 -27.69 2.35
C LEU A 11 -1.38 -26.78 1.79
N VAL A 12 -1.67 -25.86 0.87
CA VAL A 12 -0.66 -24.85 0.45
C VAL A 12 -1.31 -23.49 0.24
N GLY A 13 -1.31 -22.63 1.26
CA GLY A 13 -1.85 -21.28 1.12
C GLY A 13 -1.91 -20.52 2.44
N CYS A 14 -0.80 -19.92 2.86
CA CYS A 14 -0.83 -18.97 4.00
C CYS A 14 0.18 -17.82 3.96
N ALA A 15 0.86 -17.55 2.82
CA ALA A 15 1.69 -16.34 2.72
C ALA A 15 1.69 -15.62 1.37
N VAL A 16 0.94 -16.08 0.36
CA VAL A 16 0.89 -15.40 -0.96
C VAL A 16 -0.53 -15.36 -1.57
N PHE A 17 -1.56 -15.20 -0.73
CA PHE A 17 -2.93 -14.93 -1.22
C PHE A 17 -3.29 -13.47 -1.04
N VAL A 18 -2.46 -12.56 -1.57
CA VAL A 18 -2.86 -11.15 -1.68
C VAL A 18 -3.84 -10.95 -2.83
N THR A 19 -3.86 -11.78 -3.89
CA THR A 19 -4.75 -11.45 -5.04
C THR A 19 -5.29 -12.60 -5.90
N ALA A 20 -5.04 -13.87 -5.55
CA ALA A 20 -5.65 -15.02 -6.24
C ALA A 20 -6.61 -15.83 -5.34
N GLY A 21 -7.48 -15.16 -4.58
CA GLY A 21 -8.45 -15.85 -3.71
C GLY A 21 -9.57 -14.95 -3.22
N GLY A 22 -10.25 -14.23 -4.11
CA GLY A 22 -11.45 -13.47 -3.77
C GLY A 22 -12.49 -14.29 -3.01
N ASP A 23 -12.57 -15.60 -3.24
CA ASP A 23 -13.60 -16.44 -2.61
C ASP A 23 -13.31 -16.83 -1.15
N ALA A 24 -12.06 -16.83 -0.70
CA ALA A 24 -11.74 -17.06 0.71
C ALA A 24 -11.90 -15.78 1.55
N TRP A 25 -11.57 -14.62 0.96
CA TRP A 25 -11.69 -13.32 1.61
C TRP A 25 -13.13 -12.76 1.58
N MET A 26 -13.93 -13.02 0.54
CA MET A 26 -15.28 -12.45 0.39
C MET A 26 -16.41 -13.26 1.03
N ALA A 27 -16.25 -14.54 1.36
CA ALA A 27 -17.38 -15.38 1.78
C ALA A 27 -17.70 -15.38 3.29
N ALA A 28 -16.93 -14.73 4.17
CA ALA A 28 -16.99 -15.07 5.61
C ALA A 28 -16.76 -13.92 6.60
N ALA A 29 -17.48 -12.80 6.42
CA ALA A 29 -17.48 -11.70 7.38
C ALA A 29 -18.87 -11.26 7.85
N GLN A 30 -19.76 -12.22 8.11
CA GLN A 30 -20.94 -11.93 8.92
C GLN A 30 -20.59 -12.05 10.41
N ASN A 31 -20.69 -10.90 11.09
CA ASN A 31 -20.84 -10.73 12.54
C ASN A 31 -19.54 -10.75 13.38
N LEU A 32 -19.02 -9.56 13.74
CA LEU A 32 -18.59 -9.38 15.14
C LEU A 32 -19.69 -9.99 16.02
N PRO A 33 -19.39 -10.70 17.12
CA PRO A 33 -20.42 -11.12 18.07
C PRO A 33 -21.35 -9.93 18.27
N LYS A 34 -22.67 -10.15 18.10
CA LYS A 34 -23.63 -9.06 17.90
C LYS A 34 -23.39 -7.91 18.86
N ASP A 35 -22.89 -8.18 20.07
CA ASP A 35 -22.80 -7.26 21.20
C ASP A 35 -21.42 -6.61 21.45
N THR A 36 -20.33 -6.88 20.69
CA THR A 36 -18.96 -6.47 21.11
C THR A 36 -18.71 -4.96 21.11
N LEU A 37 -19.39 -4.19 20.26
CA LEU A 37 -19.31 -2.72 20.18
C LEU A 37 -20.70 -2.06 20.14
N GLN A 38 -21.79 -2.79 20.40
CA GLN A 38 -23.16 -2.27 20.29
C GLN A 38 -23.40 -1.03 21.16
N ASP A 39 -22.77 -1.01 22.34
CA ASP A 39 -22.89 0.07 23.32
C ASP A 39 -22.26 1.40 22.86
N LEU A 40 -21.39 1.37 21.84
CA LEU A 40 -20.83 2.59 21.24
C LEU A 40 -21.81 3.27 20.26
N GLY A 41 -22.89 2.59 19.89
CA GLY A 41 -23.79 3.03 18.82
C GLY A 41 -23.15 2.93 17.43
N ALA A 42 -23.99 2.87 16.39
CA ALA A 42 -23.51 2.79 15.02
C ALA A 42 -22.78 4.08 14.60
N PRO A 43 -21.65 3.99 13.87
CA PRO A 43 -21.05 5.15 13.26
C PRO A 43 -22.00 5.76 12.22
N PRO A 44 -21.88 7.06 11.91
CA PRO A 44 -22.68 7.69 10.86
C PRO A 44 -22.43 7.04 9.49
N PRO A 45 -23.42 7.07 8.58
CA PRO A 45 -23.28 6.50 7.24
C PRO A 45 -22.18 7.22 6.44
N GLN A 46 -21.64 6.53 5.44
CA GLN A 46 -20.67 7.11 4.51
C GLN A 46 -21.29 8.28 3.72
N PRO A 47 -20.59 9.42 3.57
CA PRO A 47 -20.98 10.46 2.62
C PRO A 47 -21.05 9.91 1.19
N GLY A 48 -21.98 10.42 0.38
CA GLY A 48 -22.05 10.06 -1.05
C GLY A 48 -21.03 10.81 -1.89
N ASP A 49 -21.05 10.56 -3.21
CA ASP A 49 -20.11 11.16 -4.17
C ASP A 49 -20.31 12.70 -4.27
N GLU A 50 -21.46 13.23 -3.82
CA GLU A 50 -21.71 14.68 -3.70
C GLU A 50 -20.78 15.39 -2.70
N ALA A 51 -20.18 14.64 -1.77
CA ALA A 51 -19.20 15.18 -0.82
C ALA A 51 -17.82 15.41 -1.46
N TRP A 52 -17.58 14.92 -2.69
CA TRP A 52 -16.29 15.02 -3.39
C TRP A 52 -16.12 16.39 -4.06
N THR A 53 -16.31 17.46 -3.28
CA THR A 53 -16.28 18.84 -3.78
C THR A 53 -14.91 19.25 -4.34
N PHE A 54 -13.84 18.53 -3.98
CA PHE A 54 -12.52 18.70 -4.57
C PHE A 54 -12.51 18.51 -6.09
N ILE A 55 -13.50 17.81 -6.68
CA ILE A 55 -13.63 17.69 -8.14
C ILE A 55 -13.94 19.05 -8.77
N GLU A 56 -14.74 19.89 -8.12
CA GLU A 56 -15.01 21.25 -8.59
C GLU A 56 -13.78 22.14 -8.42
N ASP A 57 -13.04 22.00 -7.31
CA ASP A 57 -11.78 22.73 -7.10
C ASP A 57 -10.75 22.42 -8.21
N LEU A 58 -10.70 21.16 -8.68
CA LEU A 58 -9.82 20.74 -9.76
C LEU A 58 -10.21 21.26 -11.14
N LYS A 59 -11.45 21.73 -11.31
CA LYS A 59 -11.90 22.40 -12.54
C LYS A 59 -11.56 23.89 -12.54
N LEU A 60 -11.23 24.48 -11.39
CA LEU A 60 -10.89 25.89 -11.31
C LEU A 60 -9.56 26.20 -12.03
N PRO A 61 -9.45 27.37 -12.68
CA PRO A 61 -8.22 27.80 -13.34
C PRO A 61 -7.01 27.75 -12.40
N LEU A 62 -5.88 27.21 -12.87
CA LEU A 62 -4.65 27.08 -12.07
C LEU A 62 -4.21 28.43 -11.46
N TRP A 63 -4.26 29.50 -12.25
CA TRP A 63 -3.83 30.84 -11.84
C TRP A 63 -4.95 31.73 -11.30
N GLY A 64 -6.13 31.16 -11.02
CA GLY A 64 -7.34 31.91 -10.66
C GLY A 64 -7.23 32.74 -9.38
N ASN A 65 -6.37 32.33 -8.44
CA ASN A 65 -6.12 33.03 -7.17
C ASN A 65 -4.93 34.01 -7.25
N GLY A 66 -4.39 34.26 -8.44
CA GLY A 66 -3.22 35.10 -8.66
C GLY A 66 -1.89 34.39 -8.34
N LEU A 67 -0.79 35.14 -8.40
CA LEU A 67 0.57 34.60 -8.28
C LEU A 67 1.24 34.84 -6.92
N GLY A 68 0.60 35.59 -6.01
CA GLY A 68 1.14 35.86 -4.68
C GLY A 68 2.44 36.69 -4.66
N TRP A 69 2.75 37.41 -5.75
CA TRP A 69 3.98 38.20 -5.86
C TRP A 69 4.07 39.33 -4.84
N SER A 70 5.27 39.52 -4.31
CA SER A 70 5.61 40.69 -3.48
C SER A 70 6.20 41.78 -4.37
N GLN A 71 5.80 43.04 -4.19
CA GLN A 71 6.43 44.14 -4.93
C GLN A 71 7.91 44.24 -4.57
N ARG A 72 8.78 44.14 -5.58
CA ARG A 72 10.22 44.44 -5.48
C ARG A 72 10.73 45.07 -6.77
N ALA A 73 11.88 45.73 -6.69
CA ALA A 73 12.59 46.19 -7.87
C ALA A 73 13.29 45.03 -8.59
N VAL A 74 13.50 45.19 -9.90
CA VAL A 74 14.32 44.27 -10.72
C VAL A 74 15.77 44.28 -10.22
N ALA A 75 16.41 43.11 -10.18
CA ALA A 75 17.84 43.01 -9.86
C ALA A 75 18.72 43.29 -11.09
N ALA A 76 20.00 43.59 -10.87
CA ALA A 76 20.91 43.96 -11.97
C ALA A 76 21.15 42.82 -12.98
N ASP A 77 20.95 41.57 -12.58
CA ASP A 77 21.10 40.36 -13.38
C ASP A 77 19.76 39.80 -13.89
N GLU A 78 18.70 40.63 -13.91
CA GLU A 78 17.35 40.23 -14.34
C GLU A 78 16.85 41.09 -15.50
N ALA A 79 16.06 40.47 -16.36
CA ALA A 79 15.21 41.16 -17.31
C ALA A 79 13.92 41.63 -16.62
N ASP A 80 13.44 42.82 -17.01
CA ASP A 80 12.20 43.42 -16.51
C ASP A 80 11.07 43.27 -17.53
N LEU A 81 10.07 42.45 -17.19
CA LEU A 81 8.90 42.20 -18.03
C LEU A 81 7.69 43.04 -17.61
N SER A 82 7.82 43.90 -16.58
CA SER A 82 6.71 44.67 -16.00
C SER A 82 5.99 45.60 -16.99
N ARG A 83 6.66 45.99 -18.08
CA ARG A 83 6.09 46.80 -19.18
C ARG A 83 5.26 45.99 -20.17
N GLY A 84 5.09 44.69 -19.93
CA GLY A 84 4.31 43.77 -20.74
C GLY A 84 5.17 42.85 -21.61
N VAL A 85 4.52 41.79 -22.08
CA VAL A 85 5.12 40.65 -22.76
C VAL A 85 4.35 40.33 -24.01
N ARG A 86 5.05 40.18 -25.13
CA ARG A 86 4.52 39.65 -26.38
C ARG A 86 5.00 38.21 -26.60
N VAL A 87 4.08 37.29 -26.81
CA VAL A 87 4.39 35.88 -27.09
C VAL A 87 4.45 35.65 -28.61
N ASN A 88 5.61 35.22 -29.10
CA ASN A 88 5.84 34.82 -30.49
C ASN A 88 5.97 33.29 -30.57
N ALA A 89 4.86 32.61 -30.88
CA ALA A 89 4.83 31.15 -31.01
C ALA A 89 5.38 30.68 -32.38
N THR A 90 6.71 30.68 -32.56
CA THR A 90 7.34 30.35 -33.87
C THR A 90 7.67 28.86 -34.03
N PHE A 91 7.55 28.06 -32.97
CA PHE A 91 7.72 26.61 -33.05
C PHE A 91 6.63 25.97 -33.93
N PRO A 92 6.98 25.03 -34.84
CA PRO A 92 6.00 24.37 -35.70
C PRO A 92 5.14 23.35 -34.92
N ASP A 93 3.88 23.69 -34.66
CA ASP A 93 2.90 22.84 -33.97
C ASP A 93 1.75 22.47 -34.92
N VAL A 94 2.00 21.54 -35.84
CA VAL A 94 1.06 21.16 -36.91
C VAL A 94 -0.26 20.60 -36.36
N GLU A 95 -0.21 19.91 -35.22
CA GLU A 95 -1.37 19.27 -34.60
C GLU A 95 -2.08 20.16 -33.56
N GLY A 96 -1.51 21.33 -33.23
CA GLY A 96 -2.09 22.27 -32.28
C GLY A 96 -2.06 21.81 -30.82
N VAL A 97 -1.17 20.88 -30.45
CA VAL A 97 -1.09 20.33 -29.10
C VAL A 97 -0.55 21.32 -28.07
N LEU A 98 0.15 22.37 -28.49
CA LEU A 98 0.67 23.42 -27.60
C LEU A 98 -0.35 24.50 -27.28
N LYS A 99 -1.55 24.48 -27.90
CA LYS A 99 -2.59 25.49 -27.66
C LYS A 99 -2.92 25.66 -26.17
N THR A 100 -2.96 24.57 -25.41
CA THR A 100 -3.20 24.58 -23.97
C THR A 100 -2.03 25.20 -23.19
N ALA A 101 -0.78 24.95 -23.59
CA ALA A 101 0.40 25.53 -22.95
C ALA A 101 0.48 27.04 -23.18
N TYR A 102 0.17 27.51 -24.39
CA TYR A 102 0.12 28.95 -24.66
C TYR A 102 -1.07 29.63 -23.99
N ALA A 103 -2.22 28.95 -23.89
CA ALA A 103 -3.36 29.47 -23.14
C ALA A 103 -3.02 29.59 -21.65
N ASP A 104 -2.35 28.59 -21.08
CA ASP A 104 -1.87 28.62 -19.70
C ASP A 104 -0.87 29.76 -19.47
N LEU A 105 0.11 29.96 -20.36
CA LEU A 105 1.04 31.11 -20.29
C LEU A 105 0.31 32.46 -20.38
N ALA A 106 -0.75 32.55 -21.20
CA ALA A 106 -1.56 33.75 -21.29
C ALA A 106 -2.34 33.99 -19.99
N ASP A 107 -2.92 32.95 -19.40
CA ASP A 107 -3.61 33.01 -18.10
C ASP A 107 -2.64 33.38 -16.98
N PHE A 108 -1.40 32.85 -16.99
CA PHE A 108 -0.33 33.22 -16.07
C PHE A 108 0.04 34.71 -16.21
N CYS A 109 0.27 35.19 -17.44
CA CYS A 109 0.54 36.60 -17.72
C CYS A 109 -0.63 37.51 -17.28
N ALA A 110 -1.87 37.07 -17.47
CA ALA A 110 -3.05 37.81 -17.01
C ALA A 110 -3.12 37.87 -15.48
N ALA A 111 -2.84 36.76 -14.78
CA ALA A 111 -2.74 36.71 -13.33
C ALA A 111 -1.60 37.58 -12.79
N ALA A 112 -0.51 37.70 -13.55
CA ALA A 112 0.61 38.62 -13.32
C ALA A 112 0.30 40.09 -13.65
N LYS A 113 -0.85 40.37 -14.29
CA LYS A 113 -1.25 41.69 -14.81
C LYS A 113 -0.27 42.27 -15.83
N LEU A 114 0.29 41.43 -16.70
CA LEU A 114 1.21 41.82 -17.76
C LEU A 114 0.45 42.15 -19.05
N PRO A 115 0.63 43.35 -19.63
CA PRO A 115 0.07 43.68 -20.95
C PRO A 115 0.62 42.76 -22.05
N ALA A 116 -0.24 42.27 -22.94
CA ALA A 116 0.13 41.32 -24.00
C ALA A 116 0.85 41.95 -25.22
N ASP A 117 0.87 43.28 -25.31
CA ASP A 117 1.47 44.08 -26.38
C ASP A 117 2.76 44.78 -25.95
N GLY A 118 3.36 44.32 -24.84
CA GLY A 118 4.56 44.93 -24.30
C GLY A 118 5.85 44.66 -25.08
N PRO A 119 6.94 45.36 -24.73
CA PRO A 119 8.19 45.36 -25.49
C PRO A 119 9.02 44.09 -25.32
N TYR A 120 8.85 43.34 -24.22
CA TYR A 120 9.61 42.12 -23.97
C TYR A 120 9.03 40.95 -24.76
N VAL A 121 9.87 40.14 -25.41
CA VAL A 121 9.42 39.05 -26.28
C VAL A 121 9.68 37.69 -25.65
N ILE A 122 8.64 36.86 -25.47
CA ILE A 122 8.80 35.42 -25.24
C ILE A 122 8.63 34.70 -26.58
N GLU A 123 9.69 34.09 -27.10
CA GLU A 123 9.72 33.38 -28.37
C GLU A 123 9.84 31.87 -28.11
N THR A 124 9.00 31.06 -28.74
CA THR A 124 9.24 29.61 -28.84
C THR A 124 9.77 29.30 -30.23
N ALA A 125 10.81 28.48 -30.35
CA ALA A 125 11.38 28.14 -31.67
C ALA A 125 11.98 26.73 -31.70
N LYS A 126 12.07 26.15 -32.90
CA LYS A 126 12.68 24.83 -33.09
C LYS A 126 14.20 24.92 -32.96
N ALA A 127 14.78 24.03 -32.17
CA ALA A 127 16.22 23.84 -32.05
C ALA A 127 16.54 22.35 -31.83
N GLN A 128 17.77 21.93 -32.09
CA GLN A 128 18.19 20.57 -31.77
C GLN A 128 18.35 20.41 -30.25
N THR A 129 17.83 19.32 -29.71
CA THR A 129 17.96 18.93 -28.30
C THR A 129 18.36 17.45 -28.22
N PRO A 130 19.04 17.01 -27.13
CA PRO A 130 19.64 15.67 -27.09
C PRO A 130 18.64 14.53 -27.01
N VAL A 131 17.45 14.78 -26.46
CA VAL A 131 16.37 13.79 -26.26
C VAL A 131 15.01 14.48 -26.35
N PHE A 132 13.95 13.69 -26.54
CA PHE A 132 12.57 14.14 -26.43
C PHE A 132 12.32 14.83 -25.08
N GLU A 133 11.52 15.90 -25.07
CA GLU A 133 11.16 16.68 -23.88
C GLU A 133 12.31 17.51 -23.26
N ALA A 134 13.51 17.47 -23.85
CA ALA A 134 14.59 18.39 -23.48
C ALA A 134 14.37 19.79 -24.07
N TYR A 135 14.84 20.81 -23.36
CA TYR A 135 14.66 22.21 -23.74
C TYR A 135 15.81 23.11 -23.28
N ARG A 136 15.94 24.25 -23.96
CA ARG A 136 16.84 25.35 -23.60
C ARG A 136 16.07 26.65 -23.50
N ILE A 137 16.35 27.44 -22.48
CA ILE A 137 15.81 28.79 -22.27
C ILE A 137 16.98 29.77 -22.34
N GLU A 138 16.91 30.76 -23.22
CA GLU A 138 17.88 31.84 -23.35
C GLU A 138 17.22 33.16 -22.97
N VAL A 139 17.62 33.76 -21.85
CA VAL A 139 17.08 35.02 -21.33
C VAL A 139 18.08 36.16 -21.57
N ALA A 140 17.65 37.16 -22.33
CA ALA A 140 18.32 38.43 -22.51
C ALA A 140 17.43 39.58 -21.99
N ALA A 141 17.98 40.81 -21.98
CA ALA A 141 17.29 41.99 -21.46
C ALA A 141 16.01 42.36 -22.23
N ASP A 142 15.90 41.98 -23.50
CA ASP A 142 14.77 42.30 -24.39
C ASP A 142 13.92 41.10 -24.79
N ARG A 143 14.39 39.87 -24.55
CA ARG A 143 13.71 38.64 -24.99
C ARG A 143 14.06 37.40 -24.16
N CYS A 144 13.15 36.44 -24.14
CA CYS A 144 13.33 35.08 -23.65
C CYS A 144 13.02 34.09 -24.77
N ARG A 145 13.95 33.21 -25.12
CA ARG A 145 13.77 32.20 -26.17
C ARG A 145 13.67 30.80 -25.56
N ILE A 146 12.57 30.11 -25.82
CA ILE A 146 12.31 28.73 -25.42
C ILE A 146 12.54 27.84 -26.64
N LEU A 147 13.54 26.97 -26.57
CA LEU A 147 14.06 26.22 -27.70
C LEU A 147 13.97 24.71 -27.43
N ALA A 148 13.37 23.95 -28.36
CA ALA A 148 13.31 22.48 -28.27
C ALA A 148 13.18 21.82 -29.66
N ALA A 149 13.44 20.51 -29.72
CA ALA A 149 13.26 19.72 -30.95
C ALA A 149 11.82 19.23 -31.15
N ASP A 150 11.06 19.13 -30.07
CA ASP A 150 9.71 18.57 -29.99
C ASP A 150 8.76 19.47 -29.18
N THR A 151 7.46 19.19 -29.29
CA THR A 151 6.41 19.97 -28.62
C THR A 151 6.54 19.90 -27.11
N GLU A 152 6.87 18.75 -26.53
CA GLU A 152 6.90 18.60 -25.09
C GLU A 152 8.07 19.34 -24.45
N GLY A 153 9.22 19.44 -25.14
CA GLY A 153 10.30 20.34 -24.73
C GLY A 153 9.85 21.80 -24.68
N ILE A 154 9.10 22.28 -25.67
CA ILE A 154 8.51 23.63 -25.64
C ILE A 154 7.55 23.79 -24.47
N ARG A 155 6.65 22.82 -24.25
CA ARG A 155 5.69 22.85 -23.14
C ARG A 155 6.39 22.96 -21.79
N ARG A 156 7.39 22.11 -21.53
CA ARG A 156 8.17 22.15 -20.28
C ARG A 156 8.95 23.45 -20.14
N GLY A 157 9.48 23.98 -21.24
CA GLY A 157 10.16 25.27 -21.25
C GLY A 157 9.23 26.44 -20.89
N ILE A 158 7.97 26.42 -21.35
CA ILE A 158 6.95 27.43 -20.98
C ILE A 158 6.70 27.40 -19.48
N PHE A 159 6.36 26.22 -18.92
CA PHE A 159 6.12 26.09 -17.49
C PHE A 159 7.37 26.45 -16.66
N LYS A 160 8.56 26.14 -17.17
CA LYS A 160 9.80 26.52 -16.49
C LYS A 160 10.03 28.04 -16.47
N VAL A 161 9.64 28.76 -17.52
CA VAL A 161 9.70 30.23 -17.55
C VAL A 161 8.73 30.83 -16.51
N GLU A 162 7.53 30.28 -16.38
CA GLU A 162 6.58 30.68 -15.34
C GLU A 162 7.16 30.46 -13.94
N ASP A 163 7.74 29.28 -13.69
CA ASP A 163 8.42 28.97 -12.45
C ASP A 163 9.59 29.91 -12.14
N MET A 164 10.37 30.30 -13.15
CA MET A 164 11.47 31.25 -13.01
C MET A 164 10.95 32.64 -12.56
N MET A 165 9.83 33.11 -13.12
CA MET A 165 9.19 34.36 -12.67
C MET A 165 8.63 34.24 -11.24
N ARG A 166 8.03 33.10 -10.91
CA ARG A 166 7.50 32.83 -9.57
C ARG A 166 8.61 32.79 -8.52
N GLU A 167 9.73 32.14 -8.81
CA GLU A 167 10.92 32.10 -7.94
C GLU A 167 11.52 33.49 -7.77
N ALA A 168 11.55 34.28 -8.84
CA ALA A 168 11.95 35.68 -8.78
C ALA A 168 10.96 36.55 -7.99
N GLY A 169 9.74 36.07 -7.71
CA GLY A 169 8.73 36.80 -6.93
C GLY A 169 8.14 38.02 -7.66
N GLY A 170 8.18 38.03 -8.99
CA GLY A 170 7.74 39.14 -9.82
C GLY A 170 7.89 38.85 -11.32
N PRO A 171 7.56 39.81 -12.21
CA PRO A 171 7.70 39.65 -13.66
C PRO A 171 9.16 39.86 -14.09
N PHE A 172 10.05 39.04 -13.53
CA PHE A 172 11.48 39.13 -13.74
C PHE A 172 12.03 37.77 -14.15
N LEU A 173 13.01 37.77 -15.05
CA LEU A 173 13.72 36.57 -15.46
C LEU A 173 15.22 36.78 -15.31
N LYS A 174 15.89 35.87 -14.61
CA LYS A 174 17.35 35.91 -14.49
C LYS A 174 17.99 35.77 -15.87
N LEU A 175 18.92 36.67 -16.20
CA LEU A 175 19.66 36.67 -17.46
C LEU A 175 20.55 35.43 -17.55
N GLY A 176 20.66 34.86 -18.75
CA GLY A 176 21.52 33.72 -19.02
C GLY A 176 20.81 32.56 -19.72
N THR A 177 21.37 31.36 -19.59
CA THR A 177 20.88 30.16 -20.28
C THR A 177 20.60 29.04 -19.29
N VAL A 178 19.45 28.40 -19.45
CA VAL A 178 19.06 27.19 -18.70
C VAL A 178 18.84 26.07 -19.69
N GLU A 179 19.51 24.94 -19.49
CA GLU A 179 19.30 23.72 -20.26
C GLU A 179 18.82 22.61 -19.33
N ARG A 180 17.79 21.87 -19.78
CA ARG A 180 17.19 20.78 -19.02
C ARG A 180 16.92 19.62 -19.97
N LYS A 181 17.22 18.40 -19.52
CA LYS A 181 16.85 17.17 -20.23
C LYS A 181 16.34 16.11 -19.26
N PRO A 182 15.29 15.36 -19.58
CA PRO A 182 14.82 14.29 -18.70
C PRO A 182 15.77 13.08 -18.76
N PHE A 183 16.05 12.47 -17.61
CA PHE A 183 16.61 11.11 -17.57
C PHE A 183 15.51 10.06 -17.30
N ILE A 184 14.48 10.44 -16.53
CA ILE A 184 13.23 9.69 -16.44
C ILE A 184 12.31 10.13 -17.58
N LYS A 185 12.19 9.28 -18.60
CA LYS A 185 11.44 9.50 -19.83
C LYS A 185 9.93 9.43 -19.62
N SER A 186 9.46 8.43 -18.87
CA SER A 186 8.03 8.25 -18.57
C SER A 186 7.77 8.41 -17.08
N ARG A 187 6.83 9.31 -16.73
CA ARG A 187 6.44 9.66 -15.37
C ARG A 187 4.93 9.45 -15.26
N ILE A 188 4.57 8.20 -15.02
CA ILE A 188 3.21 7.71 -15.18
C ILE A 188 2.50 7.71 -13.83
N SER A 189 1.38 8.44 -13.75
CA SER A 189 0.50 8.48 -12.59
C SER A 189 -0.88 7.89 -12.91
N ARG A 190 -1.88 8.16 -12.08
CA ARG A 190 -3.27 7.71 -12.24
C ARG A 190 -4.22 8.81 -11.77
N CYS A 191 -5.41 8.90 -12.36
CA CYS A 191 -6.47 9.71 -11.75
C CYS A 191 -6.85 9.16 -10.37
N PHE A 192 -6.74 10.00 -9.34
CA PHE A 192 -6.93 9.59 -7.94
C PHE A 192 -8.40 9.35 -7.57
N PHE A 193 -9.34 9.99 -8.28
CA PHE A 193 -10.79 9.81 -8.10
C PHE A 193 -11.41 9.01 -9.27
N GLY A 194 -10.57 8.55 -10.20
CA GLY A 194 -10.97 7.60 -11.22
C GLY A 194 -11.39 6.27 -10.57
N PRO A 195 -12.51 5.67 -11.01
CA PRO A 195 -13.05 4.46 -10.42
C PRO A 195 -12.12 3.27 -10.64
N ILE A 196 -12.24 2.27 -9.79
CA ILE A 196 -11.48 1.03 -9.91
C ILE A 196 -12.37 -0.10 -10.38
N LYS A 197 -11.91 -0.85 -11.41
CA LYS A 197 -12.62 -2.02 -11.93
C LYS A 197 -12.38 -3.27 -11.08
N ARG A 198 -12.51 -3.11 -9.76
CA ARG A 198 -12.33 -4.10 -8.70
C ARG A 198 -13.08 -3.63 -7.44
N PRO A 199 -13.07 -4.37 -6.32
CA PRO A 199 -13.66 -3.90 -5.08
C PRO A 199 -13.18 -2.50 -4.68
N PRO A 200 -14.03 -1.66 -4.06
CA PRO A 200 -15.36 -2.02 -3.55
C PRO A 200 -16.51 -1.84 -4.55
N ARG A 201 -16.45 -0.92 -5.54
CA ARG A 201 -17.59 -0.61 -6.42
C ARG A 201 -17.57 -1.29 -7.79
N TYR A 202 -16.43 -1.84 -8.25
CA TYR A 202 -16.29 -2.47 -9.57
C TYR A 202 -16.75 -1.58 -10.74
N ARG A 203 -16.50 -0.27 -10.64
CA ARG A 203 -16.91 0.70 -11.67
C ARG A 203 -15.96 0.63 -12.87
N ASP A 204 -16.54 0.55 -14.05
CA ASP A 204 -15.82 0.57 -15.32
C ASP A 204 -15.77 2.00 -15.85
N GLU A 205 -14.62 2.66 -15.68
CA GLU A 205 -14.39 4.04 -16.09
C GLU A 205 -14.77 4.29 -17.56
N LEU A 206 -14.57 3.30 -18.43
CA LEU A 206 -14.85 3.44 -19.86
C LEU A 206 -16.34 3.31 -20.22
N MET A 207 -17.20 3.02 -19.24
CA MET A 207 -18.64 2.81 -19.45
C MET A 207 -19.54 3.89 -18.85
N ASP A 208 -19.07 4.68 -17.90
CA ASP A 208 -19.84 5.82 -17.38
C ASP A 208 -19.63 7.12 -18.19
N ASP A 209 -20.39 8.15 -17.87
CA ASP A 209 -20.34 9.45 -18.57
C ASP A 209 -19.56 10.53 -17.77
N VAL A 210 -18.86 10.14 -16.70
CA VAL A 210 -18.09 11.07 -15.86
C VAL A 210 -16.79 11.46 -16.56
N ASP A 211 -16.48 12.77 -16.54
CA ASP A 211 -15.18 13.29 -16.94
C ASP A 211 -14.22 13.25 -15.75
N TYR A 212 -13.33 12.26 -15.76
CA TYR A 212 -12.28 12.07 -14.76
C TYR A 212 -11.01 12.88 -15.05
N TYR A 213 -10.96 13.58 -16.18
CA TYR A 213 -9.76 14.27 -16.66
C TYR A 213 -10.05 15.73 -17.03
N PRO A 214 -10.70 16.52 -16.14
CA PRO A 214 -11.03 17.90 -16.47
C PRO A 214 -9.76 18.69 -16.82
N ASP A 215 -9.90 19.63 -17.75
CA ASP A 215 -8.79 20.35 -18.38
C ASP A 215 -7.80 20.97 -17.37
N GLN A 216 -8.32 21.57 -16.29
CA GLN A 216 -7.49 22.21 -15.26
C GLN A 216 -6.83 21.21 -14.28
N TYR A 217 -7.35 19.99 -14.16
CA TYR A 217 -6.65 18.89 -13.49
C TYR A 217 -5.45 18.44 -14.32
N LEU A 218 -5.64 18.25 -15.64
CA LEU A 218 -4.56 17.89 -16.55
C LEU A 218 -3.49 18.98 -16.62
N ASN A 219 -3.89 20.25 -16.58
CA ASN A 219 -2.96 21.39 -16.54
C ASN A 219 -2.04 21.34 -15.31
N ARG A 220 -2.59 21.07 -14.12
CA ARG A 220 -1.81 20.89 -12.89
C ARG A 220 -0.82 19.74 -12.99
N LEU A 221 -1.26 18.59 -13.50
CA LEU A 221 -0.37 17.43 -13.70
C LEU A 221 0.76 17.72 -14.70
N ALA A 222 0.46 18.47 -15.76
CA ALA A 222 1.47 18.88 -16.74
C ALA A 222 2.49 19.85 -16.12
N HIS A 223 2.06 20.77 -15.26
CA HIS A 223 2.96 21.59 -14.45
C HIS A 223 3.87 20.78 -13.52
N GLU A 224 3.33 19.72 -12.95
CA GLU A 224 4.05 18.81 -12.05
C GLU A 224 4.97 17.82 -12.78
N GLY A 225 5.10 17.93 -14.11
CA GLY A 225 5.97 17.08 -14.91
C GLY A 225 5.37 15.72 -15.28
N ILE A 226 4.13 15.41 -14.91
CA ILE A 226 3.48 14.16 -15.31
C ILE A 226 3.31 14.15 -16.83
N ASN A 227 3.61 13.01 -17.46
CA ASN A 227 3.47 12.81 -18.91
C ASN A 227 2.76 11.49 -19.27
N GLY A 228 2.30 10.74 -18.27
CA GLY A 228 1.55 9.52 -18.45
C GLY A 228 0.46 9.37 -17.39
N LEU A 229 -0.71 8.88 -17.79
CA LEU A 229 -1.76 8.41 -16.90
C LEU A 229 -2.20 7.01 -17.33
N TRP A 230 -2.55 6.15 -16.38
CA TRP A 230 -3.08 4.81 -16.70
C TRP A 230 -4.53 4.59 -16.27
N LEU A 231 -5.24 3.76 -17.05
CA LEU A 231 -6.61 3.32 -16.79
C LEU A 231 -6.75 1.81 -16.96
N THR A 232 -7.61 1.17 -16.15
CA THR A 232 -7.74 -0.29 -16.13
C THR A 232 -8.61 -0.80 -17.28
N ILE A 233 -8.14 -1.82 -18.00
CA ILE A 233 -8.91 -2.53 -19.03
C ILE A 233 -8.85 -4.06 -18.83
N THR A 234 -9.68 -4.78 -19.58
CA THR A 234 -9.49 -6.22 -19.82
C THR A 234 -9.62 -6.50 -21.31
N PHE A 235 -8.91 -7.50 -21.82
CA PHE A 235 -8.99 -7.88 -23.22
C PHE A 235 -10.40 -8.36 -23.59
N GLN A 236 -11.07 -9.06 -22.67
CA GLN A 236 -12.45 -9.51 -22.84
C GLN A 236 -13.43 -8.38 -23.16
N ASP A 237 -13.23 -7.19 -22.59
CA ASP A 237 -14.12 -6.05 -22.75
C ASP A 237 -13.85 -5.20 -23.99
N LEU A 238 -12.60 -5.19 -24.48
CA LEU A 238 -12.16 -4.25 -25.53
C LEU A 238 -11.90 -4.91 -26.89
N CYS A 239 -11.31 -6.11 -26.92
CA CYS A 239 -10.80 -6.67 -28.18
C CYS A 239 -11.75 -7.71 -28.78
N LYS A 240 -11.67 -7.87 -30.10
CA LYS A 240 -12.22 -9.00 -30.85
C LYS A 240 -11.09 -9.67 -31.61
N THR A 241 -10.90 -10.96 -31.39
CA THR A 241 -9.86 -11.76 -32.05
C THR A 241 -10.50 -12.92 -32.80
N SER A 242 -9.77 -13.52 -33.73
CA SER A 242 -10.17 -14.74 -34.44
C SER A 242 -10.33 -15.94 -33.51
N VAL A 243 -9.64 -15.92 -32.36
CA VAL A 243 -9.66 -16.98 -31.33
C VAL A 243 -10.82 -16.79 -30.34
N ALA A 244 -11.14 -15.54 -30.00
CA ALA A 244 -12.21 -15.16 -29.08
C ALA A 244 -13.19 -14.16 -29.74
N PRO A 245 -13.92 -14.58 -30.80
CA PRO A 245 -14.87 -13.69 -31.50
C PRO A 245 -16.05 -13.26 -30.61
N GLU A 246 -16.32 -13.99 -29.52
CA GLU A 246 -17.36 -13.65 -28.54
C GLU A 246 -17.00 -12.50 -27.60
N TYR A 247 -15.76 -11.99 -27.63
CA TYR A 247 -15.32 -10.85 -26.82
C TYR A 247 -15.82 -9.50 -27.37
N GLY A 248 -15.63 -8.45 -26.57
CA GLY A 248 -15.93 -7.08 -26.96
C GLY A 248 -17.41 -6.72 -26.85
N GLU A 249 -18.12 -7.27 -25.86
CA GLU A 249 -19.44 -6.80 -25.47
C GLU A 249 -19.35 -5.32 -25.09
N HIS A 250 -20.07 -4.45 -25.82
CA HIS A 250 -19.98 -2.99 -25.71
C HIS A 250 -18.58 -2.39 -25.95
N ALA A 251 -17.68 -3.10 -26.65
CA ALA A 251 -16.32 -2.62 -26.94
C ALA A 251 -16.31 -1.22 -27.58
N GLU A 252 -17.19 -0.94 -28.54
CA GLU A 252 -17.21 0.36 -29.22
C GLU A 252 -17.50 1.52 -28.26
N ARG A 253 -18.37 1.33 -27.26
CA ARG A 253 -18.62 2.36 -26.24
C ARG A 253 -17.35 2.67 -25.45
N ARG A 254 -16.63 1.61 -25.02
CA ARG A 254 -15.37 1.74 -24.28
C ARG A 254 -14.27 2.37 -25.12
N LEU A 255 -14.11 1.93 -26.37
CA LEU A 255 -13.13 2.44 -27.31
C LEU A 255 -13.41 3.91 -27.67
N ALA A 256 -14.67 4.30 -27.83
CA ALA A 256 -15.06 5.68 -28.06
C ALA A 256 -14.69 6.59 -26.87
N LYS A 257 -14.99 6.18 -25.62
CA LYS A 257 -14.56 6.92 -24.43
C LYS A 257 -13.03 6.97 -24.32
N LEU A 258 -12.35 5.85 -24.55
CA LEU A 258 -10.89 5.76 -24.53
C LEU A 258 -10.23 6.70 -25.54
N ARG A 259 -10.70 6.74 -26.80
CA ARG A 259 -10.21 7.70 -27.82
C ARG A 259 -10.39 9.16 -27.38
N LYS A 260 -11.57 9.49 -26.82
CA LYS A 260 -11.84 10.84 -26.30
C LYS A 260 -10.86 11.20 -25.18
N THR A 261 -10.65 10.31 -24.22
CA THR A 261 -9.72 10.51 -23.10
C THR A 261 -8.28 10.67 -23.59
N VAL A 262 -7.84 9.85 -24.55
CA VAL A 262 -6.51 9.96 -25.18
C VAL A 262 -6.31 11.34 -25.78
N GLU A 263 -7.22 11.80 -26.64
CA GLU A 263 -7.08 13.12 -27.27
C GLU A 263 -7.18 14.27 -26.26
N GLN A 264 -8.03 14.16 -25.24
CA GLN A 264 -8.13 15.18 -24.19
C GLN A 264 -6.81 15.33 -23.42
N CYS A 265 -6.22 14.22 -22.98
CA CYS A 265 -4.96 14.21 -22.23
C CYS A 265 -3.76 14.62 -23.09
N ARG A 266 -3.74 14.21 -24.37
CA ARG A 266 -2.67 14.53 -25.31
C ARG A 266 -2.47 16.02 -25.50
N ARG A 267 -3.54 16.83 -25.45
CA ARG A 267 -3.43 18.30 -25.46
C ARG A 267 -2.57 18.85 -24.33
N TYR A 268 -2.38 18.12 -23.23
CA TYR A 268 -1.56 18.55 -22.09
C TYR A 268 -0.19 17.86 -22.05
N GLY A 269 0.20 17.14 -23.10
CA GLY A 269 1.45 16.36 -23.10
C GLY A 269 1.38 15.08 -22.28
N ILE A 270 0.17 14.63 -21.93
CA ILE A 270 -0.07 13.47 -21.08
C ILE A 270 -0.57 12.32 -21.95
N ARG A 271 0.22 11.25 -22.03
CA ARG A 271 -0.14 10.01 -22.73
C ARG A 271 -1.02 9.13 -21.86
N ILE A 272 -1.94 8.41 -22.48
CA ILE A 272 -2.75 7.40 -21.78
C ILE A 272 -2.14 6.02 -21.97
N TYR A 273 -1.94 5.31 -20.87
CA TYR A 273 -1.54 3.91 -20.84
C TYR A 273 -2.75 3.05 -20.44
N ILE A 274 -2.97 1.95 -21.15
CA ILE A 274 -3.89 0.94 -20.64
C ILE A 274 -3.16 0.05 -19.64
N PHE A 275 -3.77 -0.18 -18.50
CA PHE A 275 -3.30 -1.12 -17.48
C PHE A 275 -4.10 -2.42 -17.57
N SER A 276 -3.41 -3.56 -17.60
CA SER A 276 -4.06 -4.87 -17.64
C SER A 276 -3.30 -5.95 -16.86
N ILE A 277 -3.96 -7.08 -16.63
CA ILE A 277 -3.38 -8.30 -16.06
C ILE A 277 -3.69 -9.44 -17.03
N GLU A 278 -3.04 -9.41 -18.19
CA GLU A 278 -3.35 -10.23 -19.35
C GLU A 278 -2.13 -11.07 -19.80
N PRO A 279 -2.34 -12.25 -20.43
CA PRO A 279 -3.64 -12.90 -20.62
C PRO A 279 -4.22 -13.42 -19.30
N LYS A 280 -5.51 -13.16 -19.05
CA LYS A 280 -6.21 -13.72 -17.89
C LYS A 280 -6.31 -15.25 -18.01
N ALA A 281 -6.13 -15.97 -16.90
CA ALA A 281 -6.42 -17.40 -16.88
C ALA A 281 -7.88 -17.67 -17.26
N TRP A 282 -8.11 -18.72 -18.03
CA TRP A 282 -9.44 -19.09 -18.49
C TRP A 282 -10.25 -19.69 -17.34
N GLU A 283 -11.56 -19.48 -17.36
CA GLU A 283 -12.48 -20.31 -16.56
C GLU A 283 -12.37 -21.78 -16.99
N ALA A 284 -12.55 -22.72 -16.05
CA ALA A 284 -12.34 -24.16 -16.30
C ALA A 284 -13.13 -24.69 -17.50
N ASP A 285 -14.33 -24.16 -17.72
CA ASP A 285 -15.28 -24.58 -18.76
C ASP A 285 -15.38 -23.60 -19.94
N SER A 286 -14.43 -22.67 -20.06
CA SER A 286 -14.34 -21.66 -21.13
C SER A 286 -14.59 -22.27 -22.52
N PRO A 287 -15.55 -21.75 -23.30
CA PRO A 287 -15.78 -22.17 -24.69
C PRO A 287 -14.53 -22.04 -25.57
N ILE A 288 -13.72 -21.00 -25.32
CA ILE A 288 -12.47 -20.75 -26.06
C ILE A 288 -11.49 -21.90 -25.85
N VAL A 289 -11.30 -22.37 -24.62
CA VAL A 289 -10.39 -23.49 -24.32
C VAL A 289 -10.96 -24.84 -24.80
N LYS A 290 -12.29 -24.99 -24.90
CA LYS A 290 -12.89 -26.18 -25.51
C LYS A 290 -12.60 -26.25 -27.01
N ARG A 291 -12.59 -25.11 -27.71
CA ARG A 291 -12.21 -25.00 -29.13
C ARG A 291 -10.69 -25.10 -29.35
N HIS A 292 -9.92 -24.53 -28.41
CA HIS A 292 -8.46 -24.46 -28.45
C HIS A 292 -7.84 -24.96 -27.13
N PRO A 293 -7.81 -26.29 -26.89
CA PRO A 293 -7.28 -26.87 -25.65
C PRO A 293 -5.82 -26.50 -25.37
N GLU A 294 -5.05 -26.20 -26.42
CA GLU A 294 -3.66 -25.76 -26.36
C GLU A 294 -3.45 -24.45 -25.59
N LEU A 295 -4.47 -23.59 -25.47
CA LEU A 295 -4.41 -22.33 -24.73
C LEU A 295 -4.44 -22.52 -23.20
N GLY A 296 -4.91 -23.67 -22.71
CA GLY A 296 -5.20 -23.93 -21.31
C GLY A 296 -5.00 -25.39 -20.93
N ARG A 297 -3.78 -25.90 -21.20
CA ARG A 297 -3.40 -27.33 -21.09
C ARG A 297 -3.41 -27.86 -19.67
N ASP A 298 -3.27 -26.98 -18.68
CA ASP A 298 -3.30 -27.33 -17.26
C ASP A 298 -4.57 -26.81 -16.59
N ARG A 299 -4.97 -27.44 -15.48
CA ARG A 299 -6.13 -27.04 -14.68
C ARG A 299 -5.72 -26.92 -13.21
N ILE A 300 -5.86 -25.72 -12.67
CA ILE A 300 -5.61 -25.44 -11.26
C ILE A 300 -6.91 -24.96 -10.62
N GLY A 301 -7.56 -25.83 -9.86
CA GLY A 301 -8.89 -25.55 -9.31
C GLY A 301 -9.91 -25.27 -10.42
N ASN A 302 -10.55 -24.10 -10.37
CA ASN A 302 -11.55 -23.68 -11.36
C ASN A 302 -11.00 -22.82 -12.50
N THR A 303 -9.68 -22.67 -12.62
CA THR A 303 -9.07 -21.91 -13.73
C THR A 303 -8.07 -22.74 -14.51
N ARG A 304 -7.81 -22.32 -15.74
CA ARG A 304 -6.80 -22.87 -16.65
C ARG A 304 -5.81 -21.76 -17.02
N PRO A 305 -4.59 -21.78 -16.46
CA PRO A 305 -3.56 -20.80 -16.80
C PRO A 305 -3.25 -20.82 -18.31
N PHE A 306 -2.99 -19.65 -18.88
CA PHE A 306 -2.69 -19.50 -20.30
C PHE A 306 -1.34 -20.15 -20.67
N CYS A 307 -1.33 -21.04 -21.65
CA CYS A 307 -0.12 -21.68 -22.18
C CYS A 307 0.36 -20.93 -23.45
N PRO A 308 1.54 -20.30 -23.46
CA PRO A 308 1.99 -19.46 -24.59
C PRO A 308 2.61 -20.23 -25.78
N TRP A 309 2.67 -21.57 -25.72
CA TRP A 309 3.39 -22.40 -26.70
C TRP A 309 2.49 -23.03 -27.77
N SER A 310 1.83 -22.20 -28.58
CA SER A 310 1.16 -22.62 -29.83
C SER A 310 0.94 -21.43 -30.77
N ASP A 311 0.77 -21.70 -32.06
CA ASP A 311 0.45 -20.66 -33.07
C ASP A 311 -0.88 -19.93 -32.74
N ILE A 312 -1.83 -20.63 -32.09
CA ILE A 312 -3.09 -20.04 -31.65
C ILE A 312 -2.87 -19.11 -30.45
N SER A 313 -1.98 -19.47 -29.52
CA SER A 313 -1.60 -18.60 -28.39
C SER A 313 -0.94 -17.32 -28.87
N GLU A 314 0.03 -17.45 -29.78
CA GLU A 314 0.73 -16.32 -30.39
C GLU A 314 -0.25 -15.39 -31.11
N ARG A 315 -1.14 -15.96 -31.94
CA ARG A 315 -2.15 -15.21 -32.67
C ARG A 315 -3.13 -14.48 -31.76
N TYR A 316 -3.62 -15.12 -30.70
CA TYR A 316 -4.52 -14.48 -29.74
C TYR A 316 -3.88 -13.24 -29.11
N LEU A 317 -2.65 -13.38 -28.62
CA LEU A 317 -1.92 -12.30 -27.95
C LEU A 317 -1.59 -11.15 -28.90
N TYR A 318 -1.14 -11.48 -30.12
CA TYR A 318 -0.87 -10.51 -31.18
C TYR A 318 -2.14 -9.75 -31.58
N GLU A 319 -3.22 -10.46 -31.93
CA GLU A 319 -4.46 -9.85 -32.40
C GLU A 319 -5.12 -8.99 -31.31
N SER A 320 -5.03 -9.39 -30.03
CA SER A 320 -5.58 -8.61 -28.92
C SER A 320 -4.94 -7.22 -28.81
N THR A 321 -3.60 -7.14 -28.79
CA THR A 321 -2.92 -5.85 -28.70
C THR A 321 -3.00 -5.07 -30.00
N HIS A 322 -2.80 -5.72 -31.16
CA HIS A 322 -2.93 -5.08 -32.46
C HIS A 322 -4.31 -4.44 -32.65
N PHE A 323 -5.38 -5.15 -32.29
CA PHE A 323 -6.74 -4.62 -32.38
C PHE A 323 -6.89 -3.34 -31.55
N ILE A 324 -6.54 -3.38 -30.25
CA ILE A 324 -6.74 -2.24 -29.36
C ILE A 324 -5.97 -1.01 -29.86
N PHE A 325 -4.70 -1.17 -30.21
CA PHE A 325 -3.86 -0.05 -30.65
C PHE A 325 -4.21 0.46 -32.05
N SER A 326 -4.78 -0.38 -32.91
CA SER A 326 -5.35 0.06 -34.20
C SER A 326 -6.64 0.87 -34.02
N GLN A 327 -7.43 0.56 -33.00
CA GLN A 327 -8.71 1.23 -32.73
C GLN A 327 -8.57 2.54 -31.94
N VAL A 328 -7.41 2.80 -31.34
CA VAL A 328 -7.14 3.96 -30.49
C VAL A 328 -5.81 4.60 -30.91
N PRO A 329 -5.82 5.47 -31.93
CA PRO A 329 -4.65 6.25 -32.31
C PRO A 329 -4.09 7.03 -31.12
N ASN A 330 -2.78 7.28 -31.12
CA ASN A 330 -2.07 8.04 -30.08
C ASN A 330 -2.11 7.43 -28.66
N LEU A 331 -2.61 6.19 -28.51
CA LEU A 331 -2.53 5.50 -27.22
C LEU A 331 -1.06 5.34 -26.82
N GLY A 332 -0.73 5.78 -25.60
CA GLY A 332 0.64 5.91 -25.12
C GLY A 332 1.36 4.59 -24.89
N GLY A 333 0.63 3.53 -24.54
CA GLY A 333 1.25 2.25 -24.25
C GLY A 333 0.40 1.30 -23.41
N LEU A 334 1.03 0.21 -23.02
CA LEU A 334 0.46 -0.87 -22.21
C LEU A 334 1.33 -1.08 -20.97
N ILE A 335 0.71 -1.09 -19.79
CA ILE A 335 1.30 -1.56 -18.54
C ILE A 335 0.63 -2.89 -18.20
N ASN A 336 1.36 -3.99 -18.28
CA ASN A 336 0.81 -5.32 -18.02
C ASN A 336 1.46 -5.95 -16.79
N ILE A 337 0.66 -6.31 -15.79
CA ILE A 337 1.16 -7.22 -14.75
C ILE A 337 1.35 -8.59 -15.37
N SER A 338 2.60 -8.88 -15.67
CA SER A 338 3.02 -10.07 -16.41
C SER A 338 3.25 -11.27 -15.47
N HIS A 339 3.35 -11.01 -14.17
CA HIS A 339 3.42 -12.00 -13.10
C HIS A 339 3.04 -11.39 -11.74
N GLY A 340 2.37 -12.16 -10.87
CA GLY A 340 2.37 -11.94 -9.41
C GLY A 340 1.06 -11.50 -8.74
N GLU A 341 0.10 -10.94 -9.49
CA GLU A 341 -1.19 -10.47 -8.91
C GLU A 341 -2.30 -11.53 -9.04
N ARG A 342 -2.55 -12.02 -10.26
CA ARG A 342 -3.60 -13.03 -10.52
C ARG A 342 -3.02 -14.17 -11.34
N ARG A 343 -3.79 -15.25 -11.44
CA ARG A 343 -3.49 -16.32 -12.39
C ARG A 343 -3.67 -15.77 -13.81
N THR A 344 -2.59 -15.71 -14.56
CA THR A 344 -2.52 -15.29 -15.95
C THR A 344 -2.03 -16.45 -16.81
N ASN A 345 -0.72 -16.56 -16.99
CA ASN A 345 -0.06 -17.61 -17.75
C ASN A 345 0.41 -18.78 -16.87
N CYS A 346 0.88 -19.86 -17.50
CA CYS A 346 1.40 -21.05 -16.80
C CYS A 346 2.61 -20.77 -15.88
N GLN A 347 3.32 -19.65 -16.02
CA GLN A 347 4.39 -19.25 -15.11
C GLN A 347 3.84 -18.53 -13.87
N SER A 348 2.73 -17.81 -14.00
CA SER A 348 2.11 -17.03 -12.92
C SER A 348 1.57 -17.87 -11.75
N VAL A 349 1.55 -19.20 -11.88
CA VAL A 349 1.10 -20.10 -10.81
C VAL A 349 2.24 -20.46 -9.85
N ILE A 350 3.47 -20.15 -10.24
CA ILE A 350 4.67 -20.34 -9.44
C ILE A 350 4.89 -19.07 -8.63
N LEU A 351 5.12 -19.24 -7.33
CA LEU A 351 5.44 -18.12 -6.45
C LEU A 351 6.81 -17.54 -6.83
N PRO A 352 7.00 -16.21 -6.79
CA PRO A 352 8.27 -15.59 -7.09
C PRO A 352 9.39 -16.00 -6.12
N THR A 353 9.03 -16.56 -4.96
CA THR A 353 9.95 -17.08 -3.93
C THR A 353 10.18 -18.59 -4.03
N SER A 354 9.77 -19.23 -5.14
CA SER A 354 9.88 -20.67 -5.32
C SER A 354 10.51 -21.06 -6.65
N ASP A 355 11.39 -22.06 -6.62
CA ASP A 355 11.99 -22.69 -7.81
C ASP A 355 11.13 -23.83 -8.41
N ARG A 356 9.89 -23.98 -7.96
CA ARG A 356 8.97 -24.98 -8.54
C ARG A 356 8.72 -24.67 -10.01
N ARG A 357 8.47 -25.72 -10.78
CA ARG A 357 8.04 -25.62 -12.18
C ARG A 357 6.52 -25.74 -12.31
N SER A 358 6.00 -25.16 -13.38
CA SER A 358 4.58 -25.29 -13.76
C SER A 358 4.19 -26.77 -13.89
N SER A 359 2.94 -27.14 -13.60
CA SER A 359 2.41 -28.49 -13.86
C SER A 359 1.96 -28.69 -15.32
N CYS A 360 1.97 -27.64 -16.14
CA CYS A 360 1.66 -27.73 -17.56
C CYS A 360 2.69 -28.62 -18.29
N PRO A 361 2.26 -29.60 -19.12
CA PRO A 361 3.17 -30.56 -19.76
C PRO A 361 4.14 -29.92 -20.75
N VAL A 362 3.85 -28.70 -21.23
CA VAL A 362 4.75 -27.95 -22.11
C VAL A 362 5.61 -26.99 -21.30
N CYS A 363 4.98 -26.09 -20.53
CA CYS A 363 5.70 -25.04 -19.81
C CYS A 363 6.63 -25.58 -18.69
N SER A 364 6.39 -26.80 -18.20
CA SER A 364 7.28 -27.50 -17.26
C SER A 364 8.64 -27.86 -17.84
N THR A 365 8.73 -27.97 -19.17
CA THR A 365 9.97 -28.31 -19.91
C THR A 365 10.77 -27.08 -20.34
N LYS A 366 10.30 -25.89 -19.95
CA LYS A 366 10.86 -24.59 -20.31
C LYS A 366 11.45 -23.92 -19.09
N GLU A 367 12.43 -23.05 -19.32
CA GLU A 367 12.88 -22.12 -18.31
C GLU A 367 11.78 -21.09 -17.99
N PRO A 368 11.68 -20.61 -16.73
CA PRO A 368 10.65 -19.64 -16.33
C PRO A 368 10.59 -18.40 -17.22
N TRP A 369 11.75 -17.87 -17.61
CA TRP A 369 11.84 -16.70 -18.47
C TRP A 369 11.34 -16.98 -19.89
N GLU A 370 11.48 -18.20 -20.42
CA GLU A 370 10.99 -18.54 -21.77
C GLU A 370 9.46 -18.49 -21.84
N ASN A 371 8.78 -18.92 -20.77
CA ASN A 371 7.30 -18.83 -20.69
C ASN A 371 6.81 -17.38 -20.69
N ILE A 372 7.53 -16.50 -19.99
CA ILE A 372 7.23 -15.06 -19.98
C ILE A 372 7.55 -14.45 -21.35
N TYR A 373 8.72 -14.75 -21.91
CA TYR A 373 9.15 -14.29 -23.24
C TYR A 373 8.13 -14.62 -24.33
N ALA A 374 7.67 -15.88 -24.38
CA ALA A 374 6.67 -16.36 -25.34
C ALA A 374 5.29 -15.69 -25.15
N THR A 375 5.01 -15.15 -23.96
CA THR A 375 3.77 -14.38 -23.72
C THR A 375 3.93 -12.92 -24.18
N LEU A 376 5.06 -12.29 -23.85
CA LEU A 376 5.24 -10.86 -24.07
C LEU A 376 5.56 -10.50 -25.53
N THR A 377 6.30 -11.34 -26.23
CA THR A 377 6.75 -11.10 -27.61
C THR A 377 5.59 -10.83 -28.59
N PRO A 378 4.55 -11.69 -28.71
CA PRO A 378 3.43 -11.41 -29.61
C PRO A 378 2.63 -10.18 -29.21
N MET A 379 2.47 -9.91 -27.91
CA MET A 379 1.80 -8.70 -27.42
C MET A 379 2.53 -7.44 -27.86
N ALA A 380 3.86 -7.40 -27.69
CA ALA A 380 4.71 -6.30 -28.12
C ALA A 380 4.65 -6.10 -29.63
N LYS A 381 4.75 -7.20 -30.39
CA LYS A 381 4.66 -7.16 -31.85
C LYS A 381 3.34 -6.59 -32.32
N GLY A 382 2.21 -7.09 -31.81
CA GLY A 382 0.88 -6.59 -32.19
C GLY A 382 0.70 -5.12 -31.86
N MET A 383 1.20 -4.68 -30.72
CA MET A 383 1.17 -3.27 -30.31
C MET A 383 1.98 -2.39 -31.27
N HIS A 384 3.25 -2.72 -31.53
CA HIS A 384 4.14 -1.88 -32.34
C HIS A 384 3.81 -1.89 -33.83
N ASP A 385 3.28 -2.99 -34.36
CA ASP A 385 2.79 -3.05 -35.75
C ASP A 385 1.60 -2.08 -35.96
N ALA A 386 0.77 -1.87 -34.92
CA ALA A 386 -0.35 -0.93 -34.95
C ALA A 386 0.04 0.51 -34.56
N ASN A 387 0.95 0.67 -33.60
CA ASN A 387 1.48 1.95 -33.14
C ASN A 387 2.96 1.81 -32.73
N PRO A 388 3.91 2.19 -33.59
CA PRO A 388 5.34 2.00 -33.32
C PRO A 388 5.88 2.89 -32.19
N ASP A 389 5.16 3.96 -31.81
CA ASP A 389 5.55 4.89 -30.75
C ASP A 389 4.99 4.53 -29.36
N ALA A 390 4.14 3.48 -29.30
CA ALA A 390 3.57 3.00 -28.05
C ALA A 390 4.61 2.31 -27.16
N HIS A 391 4.49 2.47 -25.85
CA HIS A 391 5.45 1.92 -24.90
C HIS A 391 4.89 0.72 -24.13
N PHE A 392 5.56 -0.42 -24.19
CA PHE A 392 5.17 -1.62 -23.43
C PHE A 392 6.01 -1.75 -22.16
N ILE A 393 5.34 -1.67 -21.01
CA ILE A 393 5.90 -1.94 -19.70
C ILE A 393 5.39 -3.28 -19.17
N ALA A 394 6.30 -4.25 -19.03
CA ALA A 394 6.04 -5.54 -18.41
C ALA A 394 6.34 -5.46 -16.91
N TRP A 395 5.28 -5.35 -16.11
CA TRP A 395 5.41 -5.26 -14.66
C TRP A 395 5.36 -6.63 -13.99
N PHE A 396 6.44 -6.97 -13.31
CA PHE A 396 6.53 -8.14 -12.45
C PHE A 396 6.22 -7.72 -11.00
N TYR A 397 4.96 -7.89 -10.61
CA TYR A 397 4.49 -7.47 -9.28
C TYR A 397 4.90 -8.49 -8.21
N MET A 398 5.90 -8.15 -7.42
CA MET A 398 6.49 -9.05 -6.41
C MET A 398 6.53 -8.37 -5.04
N PRO A 399 5.37 -8.21 -4.37
CA PRO A 399 5.25 -7.42 -3.14
C PRO A 399 5.87 -8.09 -1.90
N GLN A 400 6.28 -9.37 -1.98
CA GLN A 400 6.62 -10.20 -0.82
C GLN A 400 7.90 -9.73 -0.14
N ASP A 401 7.95 -9.68 1.19
CA ASP A 401 9.14 -9.35 1.98
C ASP A 401 10.30 -10.33 1.72
N ASP A 402 9.98 -11.59 1.41
CA ASP A 402 11.00 -12.62 1.22
C ASP A 402 11.81 -12.42 -0.08
N PRO A 403 13.08 -12.85 -0.10
CA PRO A 403 13.89 -12.79 -1.31
C PRO A 403 13.25 -13.62 -2.43
N PRO A 404 13.26 -13.11 -3.68
CA PRO A 404 12.79 -13.89 -4.82
C PRO A 404 13.75 -15.04 -5.11
N ALA A 405 13.22 -16.07 -5.78
CA ALA A 405 13.97 -17.20 -6.32
C ALA A 405 14.86 -16.76 -7.50
N ASP A 406 15.89 -17.55 -7.81
CA ASP A 406 16.94 -17.15 -8.74
C ASP A 406 16.42 -16.87 -10.16
N TRP A 407 15.38 -17.58 -10.60
CA TRP A 407 14.78 -17.37 -11.92
C TRP A 407 14.25 -15.96 -12.16
N VAL A 408 13.88 -15.23 -11.09
CA VAL A 408 13.42 -13.84 -11.19
C VAL A 408 14.53 -12.92 -11.70
N TYR A 409 15.77 -13.19 -11.30
CA TYR A 409 16.93 -12.42 -11.72
C TYR A 409 17.36 -12.68 -13.17
N GLU A 410 16.83 -13.73 -13.79
CA GLU A 410 17.03 -14.01 -15.22
C GLU A 410 16.06 -13.21 -16.11
N LEU A 411 14.94 -12.70 -15.56
CA LEU A 411 13.93 -12.00 -16.36
C LEU A 411 14.47 -10.76 -17.09
N PRO A 412 15.25 -9.85 -16.46
CA PRO A 412 15.78 -8.68 -17.17
C PRO A 412 16.80 -9.03 -18.25
N LYS A 413 17.49 -10.18 -18.12
CA LYS A 413 18.50 -10.65 -19.08
C LYS A 413 17.89 -11.19 -20.38
N HIS A 414 16.64 -11.64 -20.28
CA HIS A 414 15.91 -12.27 -21.38
C HIS A 414 14.63 -11.50 -21.74
N CYS A 415 14.59 -10.20 -21.50
CA CYS A 415 13.44 -9.39 -21.91
C CYS A 415 13.39 -9.28 -23.45
N PRO A 416 12.22 -9.42 -24.10
CA PRO A 416 12.08 -9.10 -25.52
C PRO A 416 12.46 -7.65 -25.84
N GLU A 417 12.90 -7.41 -27.08
CA GLU A 417 13.17 -6.06 -27.59
C GLU A 417 11.94 -5.15 -27.47
N HIS A 418 12.17 -3.86 -27.31
CA HIS A 418 11.13 -2.83 -27.20
C HIS A 418 10.15 -3.00 -26.02
N ILE A 419 10.52 -3.78 -25.00
CA ILE A 419 9.81 -3.89 -23.73
C ILE A 419 10.65 -3.30 -22.61
N THR A 420 10.01 -2.58 -21.69
CA THR A 420 10.61 -2.13 -20.44
C THR A 420 10.18 -3.04 -19.31
N VAL A 421 11.14 -3.57 -18.55
CA VAL A 421 10.81 -4.38 -17.36
C VAL A 421 10.56 -3.47 -16.17
N GLN A 422 9.51 -3.74 -15.41
CA GLN A 422 9.17 -2.97 -14.22
C GLN A 422 9.10 -3.86 -12.99
N PHE A 423 9.69 -3.38 -11.90
CA PHE A 423 9.62 -4.01 -10.58
C PHE A 423 9.30 -2.97 -9.50
N ASN A 424 8.75 -3.43 -8.38
CA ASN A 424 8.52 -2.59 -7.21
C ASN A 424 9.87 -2.20 -6.59
N PHE A 425 10.13 -0.89 -6.52
CA PHE A 425 11.39 -0.33 -6.02
C PHE A 425 11.62 -0.66 -4.54
N GLU A 426 10.53 -0.59 -3.77
CA GLU A 426 10.57 -0.65 -2.32
C GLU A 426 10.33 -2.07 -1.76
N SER A 427 9.94 -3.03 -2.58
CA SER A 427 9.65 -4.37 -2.07
C SER A 427 10.87 -4.90 -1.32
N GLY A 428 10.74 -5.27 -0.04
CA GLY A 428 11.84 -5.90 0.72
C GLY A 428 12.94 -4.95 1.11
N VAL A 429 12.65 -3.64 1.15
CA VAL A 429 13.54 -2.67 1.80
C VAL A 429 13.78 -3.06 3.25
N THR A 430 14.96 -2.68 3.73
CA THR A 430 15.41 -2.99 5.09
C THR A 430 15.82 -1.74 5.82
N LYS A 431 15.59 -1.70 7.13
CA LYS A 431 16.05 -0.65 8.04
C LYS A 431 16.55 -1.30 9.33
N ASP A 432 17.69 -0.86 9.85
CA ASP A 432 18.18 -1.29 11.16
C ASP A 432 17.67 -0.35 12.24
N VAL A 433 16.87 -0.87 13.18
CA VAL A 433 16.34 -0.11 14.32
C VAL A 433 16.36 -0.98 15.57
N PHE A 434 16.67 -0.38 16.72
CA PHE A 434 16.80 -1.08 18.01
C PHE A 434 17.74 -2.31 17.94
N GLY A 435 18.82 -2.22 17.17
CA GLY A 435 19.80 -3.30 16.97
C GLY A 435 19.26 -4.49 16.18
N ARG A 436 18.13 -4.36 15.48
CA ARG A 436 17.48 -5.41 14.70
C ARG A 436 17.19 -4.95 13.27
N GLY A 437 17.52 -5.81 12.31
CA GLY A 437 17.12 -5.62 10.92
C GLY A 437 15.61 -5.82 10.76
N ARG A 438 14.95 -4.80 10.20
CA ARG A 438 13.54 -4.82 9.81
C ARG A 438 13.43 -4.94 8.31
N ARG A 439 12.32 -5.52 7.84
CA ARG A 439 12.03 -5.67 6.43
C ARG A 439 10.56 -5.39 6.18
N GLY A 440 10.28 -4.62 5.13
CA GLY A 440 8.92 -4.34 4.69
C GLY A 440 8.59 -5.01 3.35
N ALA A 441 7.30 -5.13 3.06
CA ALA A 441 6.75 -5.49 1.74
C ALA A 441 6.98 -4.34 0.74
N ASP A 442 5.99 -4.00 -0.07
CA ASP A 442 6.00 -2.86 -0.96
C ASP A 442 5.26 -1.63 -0.41
N TYR A 443 5.19 -0.56 -1.21
CA TYR A 443 4.50 0.69 -0.90
C TYR A 443 5.13 1.51 0.23
N TRP A 444 6.43 1.77 0.18
CA TRP A 444 7.14 2.55 1.20
C TRP A 444 7.57 3.93 0.70
N ILE A 445 7.19 4.98 1.43
CA ILE A 445 7.76 6.32 1.33
C ILE A 445 8.75 6.55 2.48
N SER A 446 8.44 6.14 3.73
CA SER A 446 9.33 6.34 4.89
C SER A 446 10.68 5.66 4.76
N THR A 447 10.71 4.52 4.07
CA THR A 447 11.91 3.75 3.77
C THR A 447 12.06 3.75 2.25
N PRO A 448 12.76 4.75 1.67
CA PRO A 448 12.63 5.08 0.25
C PRO A 448 13.16 3.99 -0.70
N GLY A 449 14.02 3.09 -0.23
CA GLY A 449 14.72 2.13 -1.08
C GLY A 449 15.89 2.75 -1.84
N PRO A 450 16.40 2.11 -2.90
CA PRO A 450 15.92 0.85 -3.48
C PRO A 450 16.11 -0.32 -2.52
N SER A 451 15.33 -1.38 -2.71
CA SER A 451 15.65 -2.66 -2.10
C SER A 451 16.89 -3.27 -2.77
N ARG A 452 17.67 -4.06 -2.02
CA ARG A 452 18.83 -4.80 -2.58
C ARG A 452 18.46 -5.68 -3.78
N ARG A 453 17.23 -6.21 -3.82
CA ARG A 453 16.76 -6.98 -4.97
C ARG A 453 16.53 -6.12 -6.20
N TYR A 454 16.00 -4.89 -6.02
CA TYR A 454 15.79 -3.97 -7.13
C TYR A 454 17.13 -3.54 -7.71
N GLU A 455 18.13 -3.21 -6.87
CA GLU A 455 19.49 -2.90 -7.31
C GLU A 455 20.07 -4.02 -8.18
N ARG A 456 19.95 -5.28 -7.72
CA ARG A 456 20.43 -6.45 -8.48
C ARG A 456 19.69 -6.63 -9.81
N LEU A 457 18.37 -6.44 -9.83
CA LEU A 457 17.57 -6.51 -11.06
C LEU A 457 17.93 -5.40 -12.05
N ALA A 458 18.13 -4.17 -11.56
CA ALA A 458 18.53 -3.03 -12.36
C ALA A 458 19.94 -3.21 -12.94
N SER A 459 20.88 -3.78 -12.17
CA SER A 459 22.22 -4.14 -12.70
C SER A 459 22.13 -5.13 -13.85
N PHE A 460 21.35 -6.21 -13.70
CA PHE A 460 21.17 -7.19 -14.78
C PHE A 460 20.44 -6.61 -15.99
N ALA A 461 19.48 -5.71 -15.78
CA ALA A 461 18.82 -5.00 -16.87
C ALA A 461 19.83 -4.13 -17.65
N LYS A 462 20.68 -3.38 -16.94
CA LYS A 462 21.73 -2.54 -17.52
C LYS A 462 22.77 -3.35 -18.30
N GLU A 463 23.25 -4.46 -17.73
CA GLU A 463 24.19 -5.38 -18.39
C GLU A 463 23.61 -5.97 -19.68
N ALA A 464 22.30 -6.22 -19.72
CA ALA A 464 21.60 -6.76 -20.87
C ALA A 464 21.11 -5.69 -21.87
N GLY A 465 21.25 -4.39 -21.56
CA GLY A 465 20.68 -3.31 -22.37
C GLY A 465 19.14 -3.21 -22.31
N THR A 466 18.52 -3.87 -21.33
CA THR A 466 17.06 -3.87 -21.12
C THR A 466 16.64 -2.59 -20.40
N PRO A 467 15.70 -1.80 -20.94
CA PRO A 467 15.18 -0.64 -20.23
C PRO A 467 14.49 -1.01 -18.92
N MET A 468 14.86 -0.30 -17.85
CA MET A 468 14.34 -0.55 -16.50
C MET A 468 13.31 0.51 -16.09
N SER A 469 12.25 0.06 -15.42
CA SER A 469 11.26 0.91 -14.76
C SER A 469 11.08 0.59 -13.27
N ALA A 470 10.88 1.64 -12.48
CA ALA A 470 10.51 1.54 -11.08
C ALA A 470 8.99 1.72 -10.89
N LYS A 471 8.33 0.80 -10.18
CA LYS A 471 7.07 1.11 -9.50
C LYS A 471 7.41 1.66 -8.11
N ILE A 472 7.01 2.90 -7.84
CA ILE A 472 7.24 3.57 -6.54
C ILE A 472 5.93 4.02 -5.88
N GLN A 473 6.01 4.57 -4.68
CA GLN A 473 5.01 5.51 -4.16
C GLN A 473 5.59 6.93 -4.05
N THR A 474 4.79 7.91 -4.46
CA THR A 474 5.20 9.33 -4.54
C THR A 474 4.44 10.20 -3.54
N GLY A 475 3.12 10.38 -3.72
CA GLY A 475 2.33 11.29 -2.89
C GLY A 475 1.92 10.70 -1.54
N CYS A 476 1.40 9.47 -1.55
CA CYS A 476 0.93 8.71 -0.39
C CYS A 476 1.27 7.24 -0.59
N SER A 477 1.19 6.48 0.48
CA SER A 477 1.38 5.04 0.46
C SER A 477 0.34 4.33 1.34
N HIS A 478 0.41 3.01 1.47
CA HIS A 478 -0.35 2.33 2.52
C HIS A 478 0.14 2.69 3.93
N GLU A 479 1.12 3.56 4.11
CA GLU A 479 1.47 4.11 5.42
C GLU A 479 0.43 5.14 5.88
N VAL A 480 0.00 6.01 4.95
CA VAL A 480 -1.12 6.96 5.09
C VAL A 480 -1.64 7.39 3.72
N ALA A 481 -2.93 7.14 3.44
CA ALA A 481 -3.60 7.47 2.17
C ALA A 481 -4.98 8.15 2.32
N THR A 482 -5.26 8.71 3.50
CA THR A 482 -6.48 9.48 3.82
C THR A 482 -6.29 10.99 3.68
N ILE A 483 -5.26 11.40 2.92
CA ILE A 483 -4.79 12.78 2.73
C ILE A 483 -4.30 12.86 1.27
N PRO A 484 -4.36 14.03 0.59
CA PRO A 484 -3.89 14.15 -0.78
C PRO A 484 -2.42 13.73 -0.98
N PHE A 485 -1.53 14.15 -0.08
CA PHE A 485 -0.10 13.78 -0.09
C PHE A 485 0.53 13.94 1.29
N VAL A 486 1.64 13.24 1.52
CA VAL A 486 2.54 13.41 2.67
C VAL A 486 3.73 14.29 2.22
N PRO A 487 3.89 15.54 2.72
CA PRO A 487 4.88 16.50 2.21
C PRO A 487 6.33 16.20 2.67
N VAL A 488 6.89 15.10 2.16
CA VAL A 488 8.25 14.60 2.49
C VAL A 488 9.15 14.48 1.25
N PRO A 489 9.35 15.56 0.48
CA PRO A 489 10.06 15.49 -0.81
C PRO A 489 11.52 15.03 -0.69
N GLY A 490 12.14 15.11 0.49
CA GLY A 490 13.47 14.53 0.74
C GLY A 490 13.51 13.00 0.59
N MET A 491 12.39 12.30 0.86
CA MET A 491 12.28 10.86 0.56
C MET A 491 12.32 10.60 -0.95
N LEU A 492 11.71 11.47 -1.75
CA LEU A 492 11.75 11.36 -3.21
C LEU A 492 13.14 11.68 -3.74
N TYR A 493 13.84 12.68 -3.20
CA TYR A 493 15.23 12.95 -3.56
C TYR A 493 16.09 11.68 -3.47
N ARG A 494 15.98 10.93 -2.36
CA ARG A 494 16.71 9.68 -2.15
C ARG A 494 16.33 8.60 -3.18
N LYS A 495 15.03 8.43 -3.48
CA LYS A 495 14.55 7.50 -4.52
C LYS A 495 15.13 7.84 -5.89
N PHE A 496 15.00 9.10 -6.30
CA PHE A 496 15.39 9.55 -7.63
C PHE A 496 16.90 9.62 -7.80
N SER A 497 17.66 9.93 -6.74
CA SER A 497 19.13 9.83 -6.76
C SER A 497 19.57 8.38 -7.04
N ALA A 498 19.00 7.41 -6.34
CA ALA A 498 19.31 6.00 -6.58
C ALA A 498 18.84 5.52 -7.96
N MET A 499 17.68 5.99 -8.45
CA MET A 499 17.23 5.71 -9.82
C MET A 499 18.17 6.29 -10.87
N HIS A 500 18.71 7.49 -10.64
CA HIS A 500 19.72 8.11 -11.51
C HIS A 500 21.00 7.29 -11.57
N GLU A 501 21.52 6.85 -10.42
CA GLU A 501 22.71 5.99 -10.32
C GLU A 501 22.51 4.62 -11.00
N LEU A 502 21.30 4.06 -10.91
CA LEU A 502 20.92 2.75 -11.46
C LEU A 502 20.50 2.81 -12.94
N ASP A 503 20.53 3.97 -13.60
CA ASP A 503 20.09 4.16 -14.99
C ASP A 503 18.62 3.73 -15.23
N VAL A 504 17.77 3.97 -14.22
CA VAL A 504 16.31 3.78 -14.36
C VAL A 504 15.77 4.93 -15.18
N SER A 505 15.02 4.63 -16.23
CA SER A 505 14.56 5.64 -17.20
C SER A 505 13.03 5.78 -17.27
N ASN A 506 12.28 5.00 -16.49
CA ASN A 506 10.81 5.04 -16.48
C ASN A 506 10.29 4.82 -15.06
N VAL A 507 9.24 5.53 -14.68
CA VAL A 507 8.64 5.40 -13.35
C VAL A 507 7.13 5.39 -13.42
N MET A 508 6.53 4.46 -12.69
CA MET A 508 5.13 4.51 -12.29
C MET A 508 5.09 5.04 -10.86
N LEU A 509 4.58 6.26 -10.73
CA LEU A 509 4.72 7.10 -9.53
C LEU A 509 3.79 6.67 -8.39
N CYS A 510 2.73 5.94 -8.71
CA CYS A 510 1.65 5.66 -7.78
C CYS A 510 0.96 4.33 -8.10
N TRP A 511 0.03 3.95 -7.22
CA TRP A 511 -0.95 2.89 -7.49
C TRP A 511 -2.34 3.51 -7.59
N TYR A 512 -3.33 2.99 -6.87
CA TYR A 512 -4.67 3.58 -6.83
C TYR A 512 -4.73 4.88 -6.01
N PHE A 513 -3.74 5.13 -5.14
CA PHE A 513 -3.60 6.28 -4.25
C PHE A 513 -2.23 6.95 -4.44
N GLY A 514 -2.03 8.11 -3.82
CA GLY A 514 -0.75 8.85 -3.85
C GLY A 514 -0.51 9.63 -5.13
N ASN A 515 -1.59 10.14 -5.71
CA ASN A 515 -1.70 10.63 -7.08
C ASN A 515 -2.54 11.92 -7.20
N TYR A 516 -2.80 12.60 -6.08
CA TYR A 516 -3.32 13.97 -6.11
C TYR A 516 -2.28 14.93 -6.69
N PRO A 517 -2.70 15.97 -7.42
CA PRO A 517 -1.83 17.10 -7.73
C PRO A 517 -1.31 17.75 -6.44
N GLY A 518 -0.04 18.11 -6.43
CA GLY A 518 0.61 18.73 -5.29
C GLY A 518 2.13 18.63 -5.31
N ILE A 519 2.73 19.08 -4.21
CA ILE A 519 4.19 19.27 -4.09
C ILE A 519 4.99 17.98 -4.30
N MET A 520 4.42 16.81 -3.99
CA MET A 520 5.11 15.53 -4.15
C MET A 520 5.21 15.09 -5.63
N ASN A 521 4.19 15.35 -6.45
CA ASN A 521 4.30 15.13 -7.89
C ASN A 521 5.28 16.13 -8.50
N ARG A 522 5.19 17.41 -8.10
CA ARG A 522 6.13 18.45 -8.54
C ARG A 522 7.57 18.08 -8.21
N ALA A 523 7.82 17.54 -7.02
CA ALA A 523 9.11 17.00 -6.60
C ALA A 523 9.59 15.88 -7.54
N ALA A 524 8.74 14.90 -7.84
CA ALA A 524 9.07 13.83 -8.80
C ALA A 524 9.35 14.38 -10.21
N GLY A 525 8.57 15.37 -10.66
CA GLY A 525 8.79 16.07 -11.93
C GLY A 525 10.13 16.77 -12.00
N GLU A 526 10.49 17.57 -10.99
CA GLU A 526 11.78 18.26 -10.92
C GLU A 526 12.97 17.28 -10.83
N LEU A 527 12.83 16.23 -10.02
CA LEU A 527 13.86 15.18 -9.84
C LEU A 527 14.03 14.27 -11.06
N SER A 528 13.20 14.41 -12.09
CA SER A 528 13.30 13.61 -13.31
C SER A 528 14.23 14.19 -14.37
N PHE A 529 14.76 15.39 -14.14
CA PHE A 529 15.57 16.14 -15.10
C PHE A 529 17.00 16.37 -14.63
N GLU A 530 17.89 16.49 -15.60
CA GLU A 530 19.26 16.95 -15.43
C GLU A 530 19.37 18.47 -15.73
N PRO A 531 20.29 19.20 -15.06
CA PRO A 531 21.23 18.71 -14.05
C PRO A 531 20.54 18.30 -12.76
N PHE A 532 20.85 17.10 -12.29
CA PHE A 532 20.30 16.53 -11.06
C PHE A 532 20.83 17.33 -9.85
N PRO A 533 20.00 17.63 -8.84
CA PRO A 533 20.47 18.40 -7.69
C PRO A 533 21.56 17.65 -6.89
N GLU A 534 22.69 18.32 -6.63
CA GLU A 534 23.84 17.71 -5.93
C GLU A 534 23.55 17.34 -4.48
N THR A 535 22.60 18.03 -3.82
CA THR A 535 22.23 17.77 -2.42
C THR A 535 20.73 17.85 -2.21
N GLU A 536 20.23 17.12 -1.20
CA GLU A 536 18.83 17.16 -0.77
C GLU A 536 18.40 18.59 -0.39
N ALA A 537 19.28 19.36 0.26
CA ALA A 537 19.01 20.75 0.64
C ALA A 537 18.87 21.68 -0.58
N ALA A 538 19.78 21.57 -1.57
CA ALA A 538 19.69 22.36 -2.80
C ALA A 538 18.42 22.03 -3.59
N PHE A 539 18.03 20.75 -3.62
CA PHE A 539 16.76 20.32 -4.19
C PHE A 539 15.58 20.95 -3.46
N MET A 540 15.55 20.88 -2.12
CA MET A 540 14.45 21.42 -1.32
C MET A 540 14.24 22.90 -1.59
N SER A 541 15.31 23.71 -1.57
CA SER A 541 15.23 25.15 -1.87
C SER A 541 14.66 25.42 -3.26
N ARG A 542 15.13 24.67 -4.28
CA ARG A 542 14.63 24.78 -5.67
C ARG A 542 13.15 24.42 -5.78
N LEU A 543 12.70 23.40 -5.05
CA LEU A 543 11.32 22.92 -5.11
C LEU A 543 10.34 23.93 -4.50
N VAL A 544 10.67 24.51 -3.34
CA VAL A 544 9.74 25.37 -2.59
C VAL A 544 9.76 26.83 -3.04
N GLY A 545 10.86 27.30 -3.66
CA GLY A 545 11.04 28.69 -4.10
C GLY A 545 9.87 29.24 -4.91
N PRO A 546 9.50 28.61 -6.05
CA PRO A 546 8.40 29.07 -6.89
C PRO A 546 7.03 29.10 -6.18
N GLU A 547 6.80 28.17 -5.24
CA GLU A 547 5.48 28.00 -4.60
C GLU A 547 5.29 28.84 -3.34
N TRP A 548 6.38 29.17 -2.64
CA TRP A 548 6.36 29.79 -1.31
C TRP A 548 7.10 31.13 -1.22
N GLY A 549 7.86 31.51 -2.26
CA GLY A 549 8.55 32.80 -2.37
C GLY A 549 9.38 33.13 -1.13
N ARG A 550 9.09 34.27 -0.48
CA ARG A 550 9.81 34.72 0.73
C ARG A 550 9.76 33.74 1.91
N HIS A 551 8.81 32.81 1.92
CA HIS A 551 8.67 31.80 2.98
C HIS A 551 9.40 30.49 2.67
N ALA A 552 10.05 30.38 1.50
CA ALA A 552 10.68 29.16 1.03
C ALA A 552 11.65 28.56 2.05
N GLU A 553 12.52 29.35 2.68
CA GLU A 553 13.47 28.84 3.68
C GLU A 553 12.75 28.17 4.87
N THR A 554 11.74 28.83 5.44
CA THR A 554 10.96 28.30 6.56
C THR A 554 10.24 27.00 6.18
N VAL A 555 9.67 26.95 4.97
CA VAL A 555 8.94 25.78 4.47
C VAL A 555 9.89 24.63 4.15
N ALA A 556 11.06 24.90 3.56
CA ALA A 556 12.10 23.91 3.32
C ALA A 556 12.55 23.24 4.62
N ARG A 557 12.73 24.03 5.69
CA ARG A 557 13.04 23.51 7.03
C ARG A 557 11.90 22.66 7.59
N ALA A 558 10.65 23.08 7.43
CA ALA A 558 9.50 22.29 7.85
C ALA A 558 9.42 20.94 7.13
N MET A 559 9.60 20.92 5.79
CA MET A 559 9.59 19.69 4.99
C MET A 559 10.80 18.78 5.26
N THR A 560 11.94 19.34 5.69
CA THR A 560 13.08 18.56 6.17
C THR A 560 12.73 17.83 7.47
N LEU A 561 12.13 18.53 8.45
CA LEU A 561 11.64 17.92 9.69
C LEU A 561 10.57 16.86 9.43
N PHE A 562 9.66 17.09 8.49
CA PHE A 562 8.69 16.09 8.05
C PHE A 562 9.37 14.86 7.47
N THR A 563 10.38 15.05 6.62
CA THR A 563 11.13 13.95 5.99
C THR A 563 11.84 13.11 7.05
N GLU A 564 12.56 13.75 7.98
CA GLU A 564 13.23 13.07 9.08
C GLU A 564 12.25 12.33 9.97
N GLY A 565 11.17 13.00 10.40
CA GLY A 565 10.13 12.42 11.23
C GLY A 565 9.45 11.23 10.57
N TYR A 566 9.05 11.36 9.30
CA TYR A 566 8.37 10.29 8.58
C TYR A 566 9.26 9.06 8.35
N GLY A 567 10.59 9.23 8.32
CA GLY A 567 11.55 8.13 8.30
C GLY A 567 11.50 7.22 9.54
N HIS A 568 10.83 7.66 10.61
CA HIS A 568 10.54 6.86 11.81
C HIS A 568 9.22 6.09 11.75
N TYR A 569 8.51 6.07 10.62
CA TYR A 569 7.38 5.14 10.48
C TYR A 569 7.84 3.68 10.70
N PRO A 570 7.15 2.88 11.55
CA PRO A 570 7.54 1.50 11.80
C PRO A 570 7.60 0.65 10.51
N LEU A 571 8.77 0.07 10.22
CA LEU A 571 8.97 -0.77 9.03
C LEU A 571 8.44 -2.18 9.29
N VAL A 572 7.12 -2.32 9.21
CA VAL A 572 6.39 -3.58 9.26
C VAL A 572 5.09 -3.46 8.46
N THR A 573 4.89 -4.38 7.51
CA THR A 573 3.78 -4.34 6.56
C THR A 573 2.42 -4.25 7.27
N GLU A 574 2.24 -4.95 8.40
CA GLU A 574 0.97 -4.88 9.15
C GLU A 574 0.58 -3.47 9.59
N PHE A 575 1.56 -2.61 9.86
CA PHE A 575 1.28 -1.27 10.36
C PHE A 575 0.71 -0.36 9.27
N GLN A 576 1.10 -0.58 8.03
CA GLN A 576 0.51 0.09 6.86
C GLN A 576 -0.97 -0.28 6.68
N TYR A 577 -1.26 -1.59 6.73
CA TYR A 577 -2.56 -2.13 6.38
C TYR A 577 -3.59 -2.08 7.53
N TRP A 578 -3.16 -2.06 8.79
CA TRP A 578 -4.05 -2.08 9.97
C TRP A 578 -3.66 -1.11 11.09
N GLY A 579 -2.57 -0.37 10.92
CA GLY A 579 -2.12 0.58 11.93
C GLY A 579 -3.01 1.82 12.02
N PRO A 580 -2.87 2.60 13.10
CA PRO A 580 -3.78 3.69 13.44
C PRO A 580 -3.53 4.98 12.63
N MET A 581 -2.56 5.00 11.71
CA MET A 581 -2.11 6.23 11.05
C MET A 581 -3.10 6.79 10.02
N HIS A 582 -3.99 5.97 9.45
CA HIS A 582 -4.99 6.43 8.48
C HIS A 582 -6.21 7.08 9.13
N ASP A 583 -6.77 6.40 10.12
CA ASP A 583 -8.10 6.70 10.67
C ASP A 583 -8.19 6.53 12.19
N GLY A 584 -7.06 6.53 12.90
CA GLY A 584 -6.99 6.50 14.37
C GLY A 584 -7.85 7.59 15.04
N VAL A 585 -7.99 8.72 14.36
CA VAL A 585 -8.85 9.86 14.76
C VAL A 585 -10.34 9.53 14.88
N VAL A 586 -10.77 8.34 14.42
CA VAL A 586 -12.13 7.80 14.60
C VAL A 586 -12.15 6.43 15.31
N TRP A 587 -11.03 5.99 15.91
CA TRP A 587 -10.95 4.73 16.66
C TRP A 587 -11.42 4.88 18.11
N PRO A 588 -12.40 4.10 18.59
CA PRO A 588 -12.76 4.06 20.01
C PRO A 588 -11.58 3.64 20.90
N LEU A 589 -11.44 4.23 22.09
CA LEU A 589 -10.40 3.91 23.06
C LEU A 589 -11.06 3.09 24.16
N LEU A 590 -10.89 1.77 24.07
CA LEU A 590 -11.57 0.80 24.92
C LEU A 590 -10.82 0.66 26.25
N LEU A 591 -11.34 1.29 27.31
CA LEU A 591 -10.71 1.29 28.63
C LEU A 591 -10.63 -0.12 29.23
N ARG A 592 -11.68 -0.93 29.02
CA ARG A 592 -11.70 -2.35 29.40
C ARG A 592 -11.35 -3.22 28.19
N PRO A 593 -10.57 -4.29 28.38
CA PRO A 593 -10.26 -5.22 27.30
C PRO A 593 -11.51 -5.86 26.68
N ARG A 594 -11.58 -5.89 25.35
CA ARG A 594 -12.70 -6.47 24.59
C ARG A 594 -12.29 -7.43 23.47
N ASP A 595 -10.99 -7.53 23.17
CA ASP A 595 -10.47 -8.46 22.16
C ASP A 595 -11.04 -8.20 20.75
N VAL A 596 -11.23 -6.91 20.41
CA VAL A 596 -11.81 -6.44 19.15
C VAL A 596 -10.71 -6.29 18.08
N PRO A 597 -10.89 -6.84 16.86
CA PRO A 597 -9.90 -6.78 15.79
C PRO A 597 -9.71 -5.38 15.21
N LEU A 598 -8.66 -5.22 14.42
CA LEU A 598 -8.39 -3.99 13.66
C LEU A 598 -9.11 -4.01 12.31
N ALA A 599 -9.58 -2.85 11.87
CA ALA A 599 -10.18 -2.67 10.54
C ALA A 599 -9.09 -2.37 9.48
N PRO A 600 -9.27 -2.82 8.24
CA PRO A 600 -8.33 -2.52 7.15
C PRO A 600 -8.32 -1.03 6.81
N THR A 601 -7.13 -0.45 6.58
CA THR A 601 -6.96 0.97 6.26
C THR A 601 -7.49 1.33 4.86
N TRP A 602 -7.44 0.40 3.91
CA TRP A 602 -7.74 0.62 2.49
C TRP A 602 -9.20 0.32 2.06
N GLN A 603 -10.08 -0.03 3.01
CA GLN A 603 -11.48 -0.34 2.74
C GLN A 603 -12.44 0.35 3.72
N ILE A 604 -13.66 0.62 3.27
CA ILE A 604 -14.74 1.23 4.09
C ILE A 604 -15.87 0.25 4.41
N ALA A 605 -16.04 -0.80 3.60
CA ALA A 605 -17.08 -1.80 3.77
C ALA A 605 -16.66 -3.15 3.16
N TRP A 606 -17.31 -4.21 3.63
CA TRP A 606 -17.24 -5.52 3.00
C TRP A 606 -17.76 -5.46 1.58
N HIS A 607 -17.34 -6.40 0.74
CA HIS A 607 -17.84 -6.52 -0.62
C HIS A 607 -17.94 -7.99 -1.02
N THR A 608 -18.94 -8.31 -1.85
CA THR A 608 -19.14 -9.64 -2.45
C THR A 608 -19.46 -9.44 -3.92
N GLY A 609 -18.46 -9.65 -4.79
CA GLY A 609 -18.56 -9.22 -6.18
C GLY A 609 -18.81 -7.72 -6.24
N GLN A 610 -19.70 -7.26 -7.12
CA GLN A 610 -20.01 -5.84 -7.31
C GLN A 610 -20.81 -5.19 -6.16
N HIS A 611 -21.25 -5.97 -5.17
CA HIS A 611 -22.06 -5.45 -4.07
C HIS A 611 -21.19 -4.97 -2.91
N ILE A 612 -21.30 -3.67 -2.58
CA ILE A 612 -20.83 -3.14 -1.30
C ILE A 612 -21.79 -3.62 -0.20
N GLY A 613 -21.24 -4.36 0.76
CA GLY A 613 -21.92 -4.88 1.92
C GLY A 613 -21.85 -3.93 3.12
N THR A 614 -21.86 -4.50 4.33
CA THR A 614 -21.87 -3.73 5.58
C THR A 614 -20.55 -2.97 5.79
N PRO A 615 -20.58 -1.72 6.29
CA PRO A 615 -19.38 -1.01 6.70
C PRO A 615 -18.54 -1.81 7.71
N PHE A 616 -17.22 -1.64 7.63
CA PHE A 616 -16.36 -2.16 8.70
C PHE A 616 -16.67 -1.44 10.01
N ALA A 617 -16.73 -2.20 11.10
CA ALA A 617 -16.71 -1.61 12.43
C ALA A 617 -15.39 -0.83 12.63
N PRO A 618 -15.37 0.21 13.48
CA PRO A 618 -14.13 0.85 13.88
C PRO A 618 -13.15 -0.16 14.47
N SER A 619 -11.85 0.06 14.25
CA SER A 619 -10.80 -0.77 14.83
C SER A 619 -10.88 -0.83 16.36
N GLY A 620 -10.52 -2.00 16.88
CA GLY A 620 -10.56 -2.33 18.29
C GLY A 620 -9.23 -2.20 19.04
N ASP A 621 -9.13 -2.98 20.12
CA ASP A 621 -8.04 -2.92 21.07
C ASP A 621 -6.91 -3.92 20.84
N ARG A 622 -7.00 -4.78 19.81
CA ARG A 622 -5.93 -5.71 19.42
C ARG A 622 -4.81 -5.02 18.63
N ILE A 623 -4.28 -3.92 19.18
CA ILE A 623 -3.30 -3.05 18.51
C ILE A 623 -1.99 -3.76 18.15
N GLY A 624 -1.62 -4.81 18.90
CA GLY A 624 -0.43 -5.61 18.60
C GLY A 624 -0.49 -6.31 17.24
N GLU A 625 -1.68 -6.54 16.68
CA GLU A 625 -1.87 -7.08 15.33
C GLU A 625 -1.23 -6.19 14.25
N ALA A 626 -1.19 -4.87 14.46
CA ALA A 626 -0.58 -3.93 13.53
C ALA A 626 0.97 -3.93 13.58
N LEU A 627 1.60 -4.51 14.60
CA LEU A 627 3.04 -4.40 14.81
C LEU A 627 3.84 -5.59 14.25
N GLY A 628 3.13 -6.59 13.71
CA GLY A 628 3.67 -7.91 13.46
C GLY A 628 4.29 -8.51 14.74
N GLN A 629 4.75 -9.75 14.70
CA GLN A 629 5.54 -10.32 15.82
C GLN A 629 6.97 -9.73 15.88
N VAL A 630 7.19 -8.56 15.29
CA VAL A 630 8.51 -7.96 15.06
C VAL A 630 8.75 -6.73 15.93
N TYR A 631 7.76 -5.86 16.12
CA TYR A 631 7.86 -4.71 17.04
C TYR A 631 7.20 -5.03 18.40
N THR A 632 7.82 -4.56 19.47
CA THR A 632 7.14 -4.39 20.76
C THR A 632 6.35 -3.08 20.78
N LEU A 633 5.38 -2.94 21.68
CA LEU A 633 4.65 -1.68 21.86
C LEU A 633 5.60 -0.53 22.19
N SER A 634 6.57 -0.74 23.09
CA SER A 634 7.53 0.31 23.48
C SER A 634 8.39 0.79 22.31
N GLU A 635 8.84 -0.11 21.43
CA GLU A 635 9.58 0.27 20.23
C GLU A 635 8.74 1.04 19.23
N ALA A 636 7.49 0.59 19.00
CA ALA A 636 6.57 1.29 18.11
C ALA A 636 6.20 2.69 18.65
N ILE A 637 6.00 2.80 19.97
CA ILE A 637 5.76 4.08 20.65
C ILE A 637 6.96 5.01 20.45
N GLU A 638 8.18 4.53 20.61
CA GLU A 638 9.37 5.39 20.46
C GLU A 638 9.55 5.91 19.03
N GLU A 639 9.42 5.02 18.03
CA GLU A 639 9.44 5.42 16.61
C GLU A 639 8.33 6.44 16.30
N CYS A 640 7.09 6.16 16.73
CA CYS A 640 5.97 7.07 16.51
C CYS A 640 6.09 8.39 17.29
N ARG A 641 6.75 8.38 18.45
CA ARG A 641 7.04 9.59 19.25
C ARG A 641 8.00 10.49 18.50
N VAL A 642 9.12 9.95 18.03
CA VAL A 642 10.09 10.74 17.25
C VAL A 642 9.45 11.29 15.97
N MET A 643 8.65 10.46 15.27
CA MET A 643 7.88 10.91 14.11
C MET A 643 6.94 12.07 14.46
N SER A 644 6.13 11.95 15.51
CA SER A 644 5.17 12.98 15.93
C SER A 644 5.87 14.26 16.40
N ASP A 645 6.97 14.17 17.15
CA ASP A 645 7.68 15.31 17.70
C ASP A 645 8.35 16.16 16.59
N LEU A 646 8.99 15.51 15.61
CA LEU A 646 9.58 16.19 14.46
C LEU A 646 8.49 16.78 13.55
N TRP A 647 7.39 16.06 13.37
CA TRP A 647 6.26 16.57 12.61
C TRP A 647 5.65 17.82 13.24
N ASP A 648 5.42 17.82 14.55
CA ASP A 648 4.87 18.97 15.26
C ASP A 648 5.80 20.20 15.19
N GLN A 649 7.12 19.99 15.21
CA GLN A 649 8.09 21.07 14.99
C GLN A 649 7.96 21.67 13.58
N GLY A 650 7.82 20.83 12.55
CA GLY A 650 7.59 21.31 11.18
C GLY A 650 6.25 22.05 11.04
N VAL A 651 5.18 21.55 11.65
CA VAL A 651 3.87 22.23 11.68
C VAL A 651 3.95 23.58 12.39
N ALA A 652 4.71 23.69 13.47
CA ALA A 652 4.92 24.97 14.16
C ALA A 652 5.58 26.01 13.25
N LEU A 653 6.55 25.61 12.42
CA LEU A 653 7.14 26.50 11.41
C LEU A 653 6.10 26.94 10.38
N LEU A 654 5.31 26.01 9.84
CA LEU A 654 4.26 26.35 8.87
C LEU A 654 3.17 27.28 9.46
N ARG A 655 2.79 27.11 10.72
CA ARG A 655 1.84 28.02 11.39
C ARG A 655 2.36 29.45 11.49
N SER A 656 3.68 29.65 11.58
CA SER A 656 4.27 31.00 11.56
C SER A 656 4.08 31.69 10.20
N VAL A 657 4.08 30.91 9.11
CA VAL A 657 3.84 31.37 7.74
C VAL A 657 2.35 31.62 7.49
N GLU A 658 1.45 30.82 8.07
CA GLU A 658 -0.01 30.92 7.89
C GLU A 658 -0.58 32.29 8.28
N ALA A 659 0.07 33.01 9.21
CA ALA A 659 -0.30 34.37 9.62
C ALA A 659 -0.16 35.41 8.50
N ASP A 660 0.59 35.07 7.45
CA ASP A 660 0.70 35.70 6.14
C ASP A 660 -0.60 36.18 5.48
N PRO A 661 -1.12 37.43 5.53
CA PRO A 661 -2.36 37.76 4.81
C PRO A 661 -2.23 37.62 3.29
N GLY A 662 -1.02 37.76 2.73
CA GLY A 662 -0.73 37.57 1.31
C GLY A 662 -0.52 36.12 0.88
N LEU A 663 -0.63 35.16 1.80
CA LEU A 663 -0.47 33.74 1.49
C LEU A 663 -1.67 33.23 0.67
N LEU A 664 -1.36 32.63 -0.49
CA LEU A 664 -2.36 32.07 -1.42
C LEU A 664 -3.25 31.01 -0.74
N PRO A 665 -4.54 30.91 -1.13
CA PRO A 665 -5.46 29.91 -0.57
C PRO A 665 -4.94 28.47 -0.62
N GLU A 666 -4.30 28.06 -1.72
CA GLU A 666 -3.74 26.72 -1.91
C GLU A 666 -2.64 26.41 -0.89
N ARG A 667 -1.80 27.41 -0.59
CA ARG A 667 -0.75 27.27 0.43
C ARG A 667 -1.33 27.10 1.83
N ARG A 668 -2.47 27.73 2.13
CA ARG A 668 -3.18 27.50 3.38
C ARG A 668 -3.74 26.08 3.46
N LEU A 669 -4.23 25.53 2.35
CA LEU A 669 -4.65 24.14 2.28
C LEU A 669 -3.46 23.18 2.48
N ASP A 670 -2.29 23.47 1.92
CA ASP A 670 -1.07 22.67 2.13
C ASP A 670 -0.64 22.66 3.62
N ILE A 671 -0.76 23.80 4.31
CA ILE A 671 -0.56 23.88 5.78
C ILE A 671 -1.64 23.06 6.51
N GLY A 672 -2.89 23.13 6.07
CA GLY A 672 -4.00 22.34 6.59
C GLY A 672 -3.76 20.83 6.49
N VAL A 673 -3.22 20.36 5.35
CA VAL A 673 -2.79 18.99 5.11
C VAL A 673 -1.71 18.57 6.11
N ALA A 674 -0.66 19.37 6.30
CA ALA A 674 0.40 19.07 7.26
C ALA A 674 -0.13 19.01 8.71
N ARG A 675 -1.07 19.89 9.07
CA ARG A 675 -1.73 19.90 10.39
C ARG A 675 -2.60 18.67 10.61
N ALA A 676 -3.39 18.26 9.61
CA ALA A 676 -4.20 17.05 9.69
C ALA A 676 -3.34 15.80 9.90
N LEU A 677 -2.23 15.67 9.16
CA LEU A 677 -1.25 14.60 9.36
C LEU A 677 -0.65 14.61 10.77
N GLY A 678 -0.31 15.79 11.31
CA GLY A 678 0.18 15.91 12.69
C GLY A 678 -0.83 15.38 13.72
N ILE A 679 -2.12 15.67 13.52
CA ILE A 679 -3.20 15.12 14.37
C ILE A 679 -3.29 13.59 14.20
N GLN A 680 -3.20 13.07 12.98
CA GLN A 680 -3.24 11.62 12.73
C GLN A 680 -2.07 10.88 13.37
N PHE A 681 -0.84 11.38 13.23
CA PHE A 681 0.35 10.78 13.82
C PHE A 681 0.31 10.81 15.34
N ARG A 682 -0.13 11.92 15.92
CA ARG A 682 -0.29 12.05 17.37
C ARG A 682 -1.38 11.12 17.89
N SER A 683 -2.51 11.01 17.19
CA SER A 683 -3.57 10.05 17.51
C SER A 683 -3.08 8.61 17.44
N GLY A 684 -2.31 8.25 16.41
CA GLY A 684 -1.68 6.93 16.30
C GLY A 684 -0.73 6.62 17.45
N LEU A 685 0.12 7.57 17.85
CA LEU A 685 0.97 7.47 19.04
C LEU A 685 0.14 7.32 20.32
N ASN A 686 -0.90 8.11 20.48
CA ASN A 686 -1.78 8.10 21.64
C ASN A 686 -2.55 6.78 21.77
N ILE A 687 -2.99 6.17 20.67
CA ILE A 687 -3.59 4.84 20.64
C ILE A 687 -2.59 3.78 21.13
N LEU A 688 -1.36 3.79 20.62
CA LEU A 688 -0.30 2.87 21.07
C LEU A 688 0.00 3.03 22.56
N ARG A 689 0.17 4.28 23.03
CA ARG A 689 0.41 4.61 24.45
C ARG A 689 -0.75 4.19 25.34
N PHE A 690 -1.99 4.45 24.93
CA PHE A 690 -3.18 4.11 25.70
C PHE A 690 -3.25 2.61 25.96
N TYR A 691 -3.05 1.79 24.93
CA TYR A 691 -3.09 0.34 25.09
C TYR A 691 -1.86 -0.23 25.80
N ASP A 692 -0.66 0.34 25.61
CA ASP A 692 0.52 -0.02 26.42
C ASP A 692 0.31 0.28 27.92
N LEU A 693 -0.21 1.46 28.27
CA LEU A 693 -0.56 1.79 29.66
C LEU A 693 -1.63 0.84 30.21
N ARG A 694 -2.65 0.51 29.42
CA ARG A 694 -3.68 -0.45 29.83
C ARG A 694 -3.09 -1.83 30.13
N GLU A 695 -2.22 -2.36 29.27
CA GLU A 695 -1.59 -3.67 29.48
C GLU A 695 -0.63 -3.67 30.68
N ARG A 696 0.05 -2.56 30.98
CA ARG A 696 0.86 -2.41 32.22
C ARG A 696 -0.03 -2.40 33.46
N MET A 697 -1.12 -1.64 33.45
CA MET A 697 -2.06 -1.48 34.57
C MET A 697 -2.62 -2.83 35.07
N VAL A 698 -2.79 -3.82 34.19
CA VAL A 698 -3.31 -5.17 34.51
C VAL A 698 -2.52 -5.89 35.61
N ASN A 699 -1.21 -5.61 35.71
CA ASN A 699 -0.30 -6.25 36.66
C ASN A 699 0.21 -5.30 37.76
N GLU A 700 -0.26 -4.05 37.76
CA GLU A 700 0.13 -3.05 38.75
C GLU A 700 -0.70 -3.18 40.04
N PRO A 701 -0.11 -2.85 41.21
CA PRO A 701 -0.87 -2.70 42.44
C PRO A 701 -1.78 -1.46 42.38
N PRO A 702 -2.88 -1.41 43.16
CA PRO A 702 -3.93 -0.38 43.05
C PRO A 702 -3.41 1.07 43.03
N GLU A 703 -2.43 1.41 43.86
CA GLU A 703 -1.87 2.76 43.93
C GLU A 703 -1.18 3.18 42.62
N LYS A 704 -0.51 2.24 41.93
CA LYS A 704 0.10 2.48 40.62
C LYS A 704 -0.96 2.51 39.53
N GLN A 705 -1.97 1.63 39.60
CA GLN A 705 -3.10 1.64 38.65
C GLN A 705 -3.79 3.02 38.62
N LEU A 706 -3.98 3.67 39.77
CA LEU A 706 -4.56 5.01 39.82
C LEU A 706 -3.69 6.08 39.14
N VAL A 707 -2.36 5.95 39.20
CA VAL A 707 -1.43 6.85 38.48
C VAL A 707 -1.51 6.60 36.99
N THR A 708 -1.47 5.33 36.56
CA THR A 708 -1.59 4.92 35.16
C THR A 708 -2.92 5.37 34.56
N LEU A 709 -4.03 5.23 35.30
CA LEU A 709 -5.36 5.66 34.88
C LEU A 709 -5.44 7.19 34.68
N LYS A 710 -4.74 7.98 35.50
CA LYS A 710 -4.64 9.44 35.30
C LYS A 710 -3.91 9.80 34.00
N GLU A 711 -2.87 9.07 33.63
CA GLU A 711 -2.18 9.27 32.36
C GLU A 711 -3.07 8.87 31.17
N MET A 712 -3.78 7.74 31.27
CA MET A 712 -4.77 7.35 30.27
C MET A 712 -5.87 8.41 30.11
N ARG A 713 -6.34 9.04 31.20
CA ARG A 713 -7.29 10.15 31.14
C ARG A 713 -6.76 11.32 30.32
N ARG A 714 -5.49 11.72 30.52
CA ARG A 714 -4.87 12.82 29.75
C ARG A 714 -4.85 12.53 28.25
N ILE A 715 -4.54 11.30 27.86
CA ILE A 715 -4.59 10.88 26.45
C ILE A 715 -5.99 11.06 25.89
N VAL A 716 -7.03 10.60 26.60
CA VAL A 716 -8.43 10.72 26.15
C VAL A 716 -8.87 12.19 26.04
N GLU A 717 -8.43 13.06 26.95
CA GLU A 717 -8.67 14.52 26.89
C GLU A 717 -7.99 15.17 25.68
N GLU A 718 -6.75 14.78 25.38
CA GLU A 718 -6.00 15.27 24.23
C GLU A 718 -6.63 14.84 22.90
N GLU A 719 -7.03 13.57 22.77
CA GLU A 719 -7.73 13.06 21.59
C GLU A 719 -9.07 13.81 21.37
N HIS A 720 -9.81 14.07 22.45
CA HIS A 720 -11.07 14.81 22.37
C HIS A 720 -10.85 16.23 21.86
N LYS A 721 -9.82 16.93 22.35
CA LYS A 721 -9.47 18.28 21.90
C LYS A 721 -9.06 18.31 20.43
N SER A 722 -8.27 17.34 19.99
CA SER A 722 -7.75 17.26 18.62
C SER A 722 -8.86 17.09 17.58
N GLY A 723 -9.94 16.39 17.93
CA GLY A 723 -11.12 16.23 17.07
C GLY A 723 -11.74 17.55 16.61
N THR A 724 -11.78 18.58 17.46
CA THR A 724 -12.33 19.90 17.10
C THR A 724 -11.50 20.60 16.02
N GLU A 725 -10.18 20.55 16.12
CA GLU A 725 -9.30 21.13 15.10
C GLU A 725 -9.45 20.38 13.76
N LEU A 726 -9.46 19.04 13.80
CA LEU A 726 -9.57 18.23 12.59
C LEU A 726 -10.90 18.44 11.86
N ILE A 727 -12.03 18.58 12.58
CA ILE A 727 -13.32 18.93 11.99
C ILE A 727 -13.21 20.22 11.18
N SER A 728 -12.62 21.26 11.75
CA SER A 728 -12.47 22.56 11.07
C SER A 728 -11.59 22.47 9.82
N LEU A 729 -10.58 21.59 9.82
CA LEU A 729 -9.75 21.33 8.65
C LEU A 729 -10.55 20.59 7.56
N CYS A 730 -11.30 19.55 7.92
CA CYS A 730 -12.11 18.76 6.97
C CYS A 730 -13.22 19.60 6.32
N GLU A 731 -13.83 20.52 7.07
CA GLU A 731 -14.87 21.43 6.53
C GLU A 731 -14.31 22.42 5.49
N ARG A 732 -12.99 22.67 5.49
CA ARG A 732 -12.32 23.56 4.53
C ARG A 732 -11.69 22.82 3.36
N ASP A 733 -11.43 21.53 3.52
CA ASP A 733 -10.70 20.72 2.55
C ASP A 733 -11.33 19.33 2.46
N SER A 734 -12.17 19.12 1.44
CA SER A 734 -12.86 17.85 1.21
C SER A 734 -11.92 16.72 0.79
N ARG A 735 -10.64 16.97 0.54
CA ARG A 735 -9.64 15.92 0.26
C ARG A 735 -9.27 15.16 1.54
N LEU A 736 -9.41 15.78 2.71
CA LEU A 736 -9.06 15.17 3.99
C LEU A 736 -10.04 14.05 4.36
N GLY A 737 -9.49 12.88 4.65
CA GLY A 737 -10.24 11.66 4.97
C GLY A 737 -10.59 10.80 3.76
N PHE A 738 -10.50 11.33 2.54
CA PHE A 738 -10.79 10.58 1.31
C PHE A 738 -9.67 9.58 1.00
N HIS A 739 -10.04 8.34 0.67
CA HIS A 739 -9.10 7.27 0.30
C HIS A 739 -9.46 6.72 -1.09
N SER A 740 -8.60 6.97 -2.07
CA SER A 740 -8.85 6.64 -3.48
C SER A 740 -9.18 5.17 -3.74
N GLU A 741 -8.45 4.24 -3.13
CA GLU A 741 -8.73 2.80 -3.29
C GLU A 741 -10.02 2.36 -2.59
N ALA A 742 -10.41 3.03 -1.50
CA ALA A 742 -11.66 2.71 -0.80
C ALA A 742 -12.87 3.35 -1.48
N GLU A 743 -12.66 4.27 -2.43
CA GLU A 743 -13.68 5.10 -3.08
C GLU A 743 -14.63 5.75 -2.06
N GLY A 744 -14.07 6.35 -0.99
CA GLY A 744 -14.84 7.02 0.06
C GLY A 744 -14.01 7.53 1.24
N TYR A 745 -14.68 7.97 2.31
CA TYR A 745 -14.06 8.63 3.46
C TYR A 745 -13.82 7.69 4.63
N LYS A 746 -12.57 7.55 5.05
CA LYS A 746 -12.19 6.79 6.25
C LYS A 746 -12.52 7.57 7.54
N TYR A 747 -12.40 8.90 7.50
CA TYR A 747 -12.91 9.84 8.49
C TYR A 747 -13.55 11.05 7.80
N PHE A 748 -14.48 11.70 8.49
CA PHE A 748 -15.22 12.88 8.04
C PHE A 748 -15.85 13.57 9.27
N PRO A 749 -16.28 14.84 9.20
CA PRO A 749 -16.72 15.61 10.36
C PRO A 749 -17.71 14.90 11.29
N GLU A 750 -18.75 14.29 10.76
CA GLU A 750 -19.79 13.59 11.54
C GLU A 750 -19.21 12.37 12.27
N LYS A 751 -18.31 11.61 11.63
CA LYS A 751 -17.66 10.44 12.25
C LYS A 751 -16.67 10.85 13.34
N ILE A 752 -16.00 11.99 13.18
CA ILE A 752 -15.13 12.57 14.22
C ILE A 752 -15.99 13.02 15.42
N ARG A 753 -17.12 13.70 15.19
CA ARG A 753 -18.07 14.06 16.27
C ARG A 753 -18.62 12.83 16.99
N TRP A 754 -18.96 11.77 16.24
CA TRP A 754 -19.35 10.48 16.83
C TRP A 754 -18.25 9.95 17.75
N ARG A 755 -16.99 9.96 17.31
CA ARG A 755 -15.87 9.51 18.12
C ARG A 755 -15.65 10.36 19.37
N MET A 756 -15.76 11.68 19.26
CA MET A 756 -15.67 12.60 20.40
C MET A 756 -16.73 12.27 21.47
N ASN A 757 -17.96 11.91 21.07
CA ASN A 757 -18.97 11.45 22.03
C ASN A 757 -18.57 10.16 22.75
N GLN A 758 -17.89 9.23 22.07
CA GLN A 758 -17.34 8.03 22.72
C GLN A 758 -16.23 8.37 23.72
N LEU A 759 -15.31 9.28 23.36
CA LEU A 759 -14.26 9.78 24.26
C LEU A 759 -14.86 10.42 25.52
N LYS A 760 -15.92 11.22 25.34
CA LYS A 760 -16.66 11.84 26.44
C LYS A 760 -17.27 10.79 27.37
N ASN A 761 -17.84 9.71 26.84
CA ASN A 761 -18.35 8.61 27.65
C ASN A 761 -17.24 7.94 28.49
N VAL A 762 -16.05 7.77 27.92
CA VAL A 762 -14.88 7.24 28.65
C VAL A 762 -14.50 8.17 29.80
N LEU A 763 -14.43 9.48 29.57
CA LEU A 763 -14.05 10.48 30.58
C LEU A 763 -15.06 10.61 31.72
N GLU A 764 -16.36 10.67 31.38
CA GLU A 764 -17.45 11.00 32.31
C GLU A 764 -18.03 9.77 33.01
N LYS A 765 -17.91 8.58 32.43
CA LYS A 765 -18.51 7.35 32.99
C LYS A 765 -17.48 6.25 33.26
N GLU A 766 -16.73 5.82 32.26
CA GLU A 766 -15.92 4.60 32.39
C GLU A 766 -14.73 4.77 33.34
N ILE A 767 -13.96 5.86 33.19
CA ILE A 767 -12.81 6.13 34.06
C ILE A 767 -13.26 6.30 35.53
N PRO A 768 -14.29 7.13 35.86
CA PRO A 768 -14.79 7.23 37.23
C PRO A 768 -15.28 5.92 37.83
N VAL A 769 -15.88 5.03 37.02
CA VAL A 769 -16.29 3.70 37.48
C VAL A 769 -15.06 2.85 37.81
N LEU A 770 -14.08 2.79 36.90
CA LEU A 770 -12.86 2.00 37.10
C LEU A 770 -12.06 2.50 38.31
N GLU A 771 -11.95 3.82 38.48
CA GLU A 771 -11.26 4.45 39.62
C GLU A 771 -11.89 4.03 40.96
N ARG A 772 -13.23 4.00 41.05
CA ARG A 772 -13.94 3.52 42.26
C ARG A 772 -13.69 2.05 42.53
N GLU A 773 -13.65 1.21 41.50
CA GLU A 773 -13.39 -0.23 41.65
C GLU A 773 -11.95 -0.52 42.10
N ILE A 774 -10.96 0.18 41.55
CA ILE A 774 -9.57 0.08 41.98
C ILE A 774 -9.43 0.52 43.44
N THR A 775 -10.05 1.65 43.79
CA THR A 775 -10.01 2.19 45.17
C THR A 775 -10.66 1.25 46.18
N SER A 776 -11.68 0.49 45.79
CA SER A 776 -12.33 -0.51 46.65
C SER A 776 -11.58 -1.84 46.73
N GLY A 777 -10.43 -1.97 46.07
CA GLY A 777 -9.61 -3.18 46.06
C GLY A 777 -10.14 -4.29 45.16
N LYS A 778 -11.09 -4.01 44.26
CA LYS A 778 -11.60 -4.99 43.31
C LYS A 778 -10.59 -5.24 42.19
N ASP A 779 -10.13 -6.49 42.03
CA ASP A 779 -9.31 -6.88 40.87
C ASP A 779 -10.17 -7.06 39.61
N VAL A 780 -10.46 -5.92 38.97
CA VAL A 780 -11.26 -5.83 37.73
C VAL A 780 -10.61 -6.50 36.52
N PHE A 781 -9.31 -6.79 36.60
CA PHE A 781 -8.55 -7.43 35.53
C PHE A 781 -8.26 -8.90 35.82
N ALA A 782 -8.73 -9.48 36.93
CA ALA A 782 -8.38 -10.84 37.33
C ALA A 782 -8.63 -11.90 36.25
N VAL A 783 -9.79 -11.84 35.57
CA VAL A 783 -10.13 -12.70 34.43
C VAL A 783 -9.22 -12.43 33.24
N TYR A 784 -9.04 -11.14 32.91
CA TYR A 784 -8.18 -10.73 31.81
C TYR A 784 -6.70 -11.04 32.07
N ALA A 785 -6.20 -11.07 33.30
CA ALA A 785 -4.83 -11.44 33.59
C ALA A 785 -4.60 -12.96 33.63
N GLY A 786 -5.69 -13.75 33.61
CA GLY A 786 -5.63 -15.19 33.86
C GLY A 786 -5.40 -15.56 35.34
N ARG A 787 -5.60 -14.62 36.27
CA ARG A 787 -5.58 -14.89 37.72
C ARG A 787 -6.85 -15.62 38.17
N THR A 788 -7.98 -15.31 37.55
CA THR A 788 -9.26 -16.03 37.69
C THR A 788 -9.84 -16.32 36.31
N PRO A 789 -9.22 -17.24 35.53
CA PRO A 789 -9.60 -17.44 34.14
C PRO A 789 -11.08 -17.87 34.03
N ALA A 790 -11.79 -17.29 33.07
CA ALA A 790 -13.14 -17.71 32.71
C ALA A 790 -13.07 -18.85 31.69
N GLY A 791 -13.87 -19.90 31.87
CA GLY A 791 -13.89 -21.07 30.98
C GLY A 791 -12.94 -22.19 31.44
N VAL A 792 -12.59 -23.08 30.50
CA VAL A 792 -11.65 -24.18 30.80
C VAL A 792 -10.24 -23.64 30.98
N SER A 793 -9.51 -24.17 31.95
CA SER A 793 -8.12 -23.79 32.23
C SER A 793 -7.32 -25.01 32.68
N LEU A 794 -6.00 -24.92 32.51
CA LEU A 794 -5.06 -25.96 32.91
C LEU A 794 -3.84 -25.31 33.56
N HIS A 795 -3.35 -25.89 34.65
CA HIS A 795 -2.13 -25.43 35.31
C HIS A 795 -0.91 -26.16 34.73
N SER A 796 0.04 -25.40 34.19
CA SER A 796 1.31 -25.95 33.74
C SER A 796 2.20 -26.23 34.93
N ARG A 797 2.63 -27.50 35.09
CA ARG A 797 3.52 -27.92 36.17
C ARG A 797 4.98 -27.62 35.81
N TYR A 798 5.72 -27.04 36.75
CA TYR A 798 7.17 -26.92 36.63
C TYR A 798 7.84 -28.30 36.78
N CYS A 799 8.67 -28.68 35.82
CA CYS A 799 9.41 -29.93 35.79
C CYS A 799 10.83 -29.64 35.27
N GLY A 800 11.76 -29.34 36.18
CA GLY A 800 13.13 -28.91 35.81
C GLY A 800 13.94 -29.95 35.02
N GLU A 801 13.58 -31.23 35.09
CA GLU A 801 14.23 -32.32 34.34
C GLU A 801 13.45 -32.72 33.08
N ILE A 802 12.39 -31.99 32.71
CA ILE A 802 11.49 -32.44 31.65
C ILE A 802 12.23 -32.64 30.32
N GLY A 803 13.17 -31.77 29.99
CA GLY A 803 14.00 -31.91 28.78
C GLY A 803 14.82 -33.20 28.72
N ASP A 804 15.15 -33.80 29.86
CA ASP A 804 15.89 -35.06 29.94
C ASP A 804 14.94 -36.26 29.99
N ARG A 805 13.85 -36.17 30.76
CA ARG A 805 12.80 -37.21 30.84
C ARG A 805 12.14 -37.45 29.49
N ILE A 806 11.89 -36.37 28.77
CA ILE A 806 11.23 -36.39 27.47
C ILE A 806 12.18 -36.85 26.35
N ARG A 807 13.51 -36.68 26.49
CA ARG A 807 14.51 -37.21 25.55
C ARG A 807 14.57 -38.73 25.53
N GLU A 808 14.38 -39.38 26.67
CA GLU A 808 14.38 -40.84 26.79
C GLU A 808 12.99 -41.47 26.63
N LEU A 809 11.92 -40.68 26.82
CA LEU A 809 10.48 -41.04 26.74
C LEU A 809 10.04 -42.32 27.49
N SER A 810 10.97 -42.96 28.20
CA SER A 810 10.83 -44.13 29.06
C SER A 810 10.42 -43.74 30.49
N LYS A 811 10.61 -42.47 30.86
CA LYS A 811 10.22 -41.90 32.15
C LYS A 811 8.89 -41.18 31.98
N SER A 812 7.85 -41.72 32.61
CA SER A 812 6.50 -41.17 32.58
C SER A 812 6.47 -39.72 33.07
N LEU A 813 5.54 -38.92 32.52
CA LEU A 813 5.05 -37.75 33.23
C LEU A 813 4.59 -38.20 34.64
N PRO A 814 4.67 -37.34 35.66
CA PRO A 814 4.17 -37.68 37.01
C PRO A 814 2.76 -38.27 36.96
N GLU A 815 2.47 -39.29 37.78
CA GLU A 815 1.19 -40.02 37.72
C GLU A 815 -0.04 -39.13 37.96
N ASP A 816 0.14 -38.00 38.65
CA ASP A 816 -0.86 -36.98 38.94
C ASP A 816 -1.05 -35.94 37.81
N THR A 817 -0.51 -36.18 36.61
CA THR A 817 -0.63 -35.25 35.48
C THR A 817 -2.07 -35.19 34.94
N ALA A 818 -2.64 -33.98 34.90
CA ALA A 818 -3.98 -33.75 34.36
C ALA A 818 -3.98 -33.79 32.82
N TRP A 819 -4.51 -34.88 32.26
CA TRP A 819 -4.72 -35.04 30.82
C TRP A 819 -6.05 -34.42 30.36
N GLN A 820 -6.00 -33.73 29.24
CA GLN A 820 -7.13 -33.08 28.56
C GLN A 820 -7.47 -33.82 27.26
N VAL A 821 -8.68 -33.59 26.76
CA VAL A 821 -9.23 -34.21 25.55
C VAL A 821 -9.82 -33.14 24.62
N CYS A 822 -9.86 -33.42 23.31
CA CYS A 822 -10.49 -32.55 22.31
C CYS A 822 -11.89 -33.09 21.96
N GLU A 823 -12.93 -32.59 22.64
CA GLU A 823 -14.29 -33.16 22.57
C GLU A 823 -15.30 -32.35 21.74
N LYS A 824 -14.98 -31.11 21.36
CA LYS A 824 -15.94 -30.20 20.70
C LYS A 824 -15.85 -30.29 19.16
N PRO A 825 -16.99 -30.23 18.41
CA PRO A 825 -18.36 -29.94 18.87
C PRO A 825 -19.16 -31.14 19.40
N SER A 826 -18.69 -32.39 19.23
CA SER A 826 -19.24 -33.58 19.91
C SER A 826 -18.26 -34.77 19.87
N PRO A 827 -18.28 -35.69 20.87
CA PRO A 827 -17.44 -36.89 20.87
C PRO A 827 -17.81 -37.85 19.72
N ARG A 828 -16.85 -38.65 19.22
CA ARG A 828 -17.17 -39.77 18.31
C ARG A 828 -18.01 -40.80 19.05
N THR A 829 -19.08 -41.25 18.42
CA THR A 829 -19.67 -42.56 18.71
C THR A 829 -18.77 -43.63 18.08
N THR A 830 -17.83 -44.17 18.88
CA THR A 830 -16.99 -45.36 18.65
C THR A 830 -15.75 -45.27 17.74
N GLY A 831 -14.67 -45.94 18.15
CA GLY A 831 -13.54 -46.36 17.30
C GLY A 831 -12.31 -45.45 17.16
N ALA A 832 -12.24 -44.28 17.79
CA ALA A 832 -11.01 -43.47 17.82
C ALA A 832 -10.15 -43.83 19.03
N LYS A 833 -8.83 -43.96 18.86
CA LYS A 833 -7.88 -43.97 19.98
C LYS A 833 -8.10 -42.71 20.83
N ASN A 834 -7.90 -42.83 22.15
CA ASN A 834 -8.13 -41.75 23.12
C ASN A 834 -7.04 -40.67 23.01
N PHE A 835 -7.07 -39.85 21.95
CA PHE A 835 -6.18 -38.69 21.85
C PHE A 835 -6.36 -37.82 23.08
N ARG A 836 -5.26 -37.60 23.80
CA ARG A 836 -5.19 -36.77 24.99
C ARG A 836 -3.93 -35.94 24.96
N TRP A 837 -3.97 -34.80 25.63
CA TRP A 837 -2.85 -33.88 25.70
C TRP A 837 -2.73 -33.23 27.07
N THR A 838 -1.57 -32.67 27.39
CA THR A 838 -1.31 -31.94 28.63
C THR A 838 -0.17 -30.95 28.42
N VAL A 839 0.13 -30.15 29.44
CA VAL A 839 1.18 -29.12 29.39
C VAL A 839 2.06 -29.15 30.62
N CYS A 840 3.33 -28.81 30.43
CA CYS A 840 4.29 -28.60 31.51
C CYS A 840 5.34 -27.58 31.07
N HIS A 841 6.20 -27.13 31.98
CA HIS A 841 7.31 -26.24 31.64
C HIS A 841 8.55 -26.53 32.48
N ASP A 842 9.71 -26.16 31.97
CA ASP A 842 10.96 -26.07 32.74
C ASP A 842 11.39 -24.61 32.85
N ARG A 843 12.68 -24.38 33.14
CA ARG A 843 13.24 -23.03 33.23
C ARG A 843 13.27 -22.31 31.88
N ASP A 844 13.33 -23.04 30.77
CA ASP A 844 13.65 -22.48 29.46
C ASP A 844 12.47 -22.54 28.48
N ALA A 845 11.55 -23.48 28.66
CA ALA A 845 10.53 -23.78 27.68
C ALA A 845 9.20 -24.27 28.28
N PHE A 846 8.15 -24.01 27.51
CA PHE A 846 6.82 -24.58 27.66
C PHE A 846 6.66 -25.80 26.74
N TYR A 847 6.03 -26.86 27.22
CA TYR A 847 5.84 -28.12 26.51
C TYR A 847 4.36 -28.45 26.39
N VAL A 848 3.93 -28.84 25.19
CA VAL A 848 2.65 -29.50 24.95
C VAL A 848 2.92 -30.95 24.65
N VAL A 849 2.40 -31.86 25.47
CA VAL A 849 2.62 -33.31 25.35
C VAL A 849 1.32 -33.96 24.93
N TYR A 850 1.37 -34.95 24.04
CA TYR A 850 0.21 -35.72 23.60
C TYR A 850 0.47 -37.23 23.60
N ASP A 851 -0.62 -37.99 23.68
CA ASP A 851 -0.65 -39.45 23.60
C ASP A 851 -1.89 -39.90 22.81
N GLY A 852 -1.79 -41.02 22.11
CA GLY A 852 -2.92 -41.65 21.43
C GLY A 852 -3.28 -41.10 20.05
N ALA A 853 -2.33 -40.52 19.31
CA ALA A 853 -2.53 -40.08 17.92
C ALA A 853 -2.27 -41.20 16.90
N ASP A 854 -2.85 -41.10 15.70
CA ASP A 854 -2.41 -41.87 14.54
C ASP A 854 -1.28 -41.16 13.78
N LYS A 855 -0.48 -41.92 13.02
CA LYS A 855 0.72 -41.43 12.33
C LYS A 855 0.45 -40.16 11.49
N SER A 856 -0.67 -40.15 10.78
CA SER A 856 -1.09 -39.08 9.86
C SER A 856 -2.01 -38.04 10.48
N ASP A 857 -2.32 -38.15 11.78
CA ASP A 857 -3.13 -37.13 12.46
C ASP A 857 -2.39 -35.80 12.44
N ARG A 858 -3.14 -34.69 12.44
CA ARG A 858 -2.58 -33.35 12.58
C ARG A 858 -2.95 -32.79 13.93
N ILE A 859 -1.92 -32.41 14.69
CA ILE A 859 -2.03 -31.78 16.01
C ILE A 859 -1.66 -30.31 15.82
N MET A 860 -2.59 -29.42 16.17
CA MET A 860 -2.42 -27.98 15.99
C MET A 860 -2.50 -27.30 17.35
N LEU A 861 -1.50 -26.51 17.66
CA LEU A 861 -1.42 -25.68 18.84
C LEU A 861 -1.62 -24.21 18.44
N MET A 862 -2.65 -23.61 19.03
CA MET A 862 -2.94 -22.18 18.94
C MET A 862 -2.52 -21.53 20.24
N LEU A 863 -1.69 -20.50 20.17
CA LEU A 863 -1.09 -19.87 21.35
C LEU A 863 -1.05 -18.35 21.21
N GLU A 864 -1.62 -17.62 22.16
CA GLU A 864 -1.47 -16.17 22.29
C GLU A 864 -0.57 -15.91 23.52
N PRO A 865 0.77 -15.82 23.34
CA PRO A 865 1.71 -15.61 24.45
C PRO A 865 1.72 -14.16 24.94
N ARG A 866 1.30 -13.23 24.09
CA ARG A 866 1.19 -11.80 24.35
C ARG A 866 -0.21 -11.37 23.95
N ARG A 867 -0.96 -10.82 24.91
CA ARG A 867 -2.30 -10.29 24.66
C ARG A 867 -2.21 -9.12 23.68
N LEU A 868 -3.24 -8.94 22.86
CA LEU A 868 -3.35 -7.94 21.78
C LEU A 868 -2.61 -8.30 20.48
N TRP A 869 -1.75 -9.31 20.49
CA TRP A 869 -1.03 -9.78 19.30
C TRP A 869 -1.78 -10.92 18.61
N THR A 870 -1.45 -11.16 17.35
CA THR A 870 -1.95 -12.30 16.61
C THR A 870 -1.61 -13.63 17.28
N CYS A 871 -2.54 -14.56 17.24
CA CYS A 871 -2.33 -15.92 17.75
C CYS A 871 -1.27 -16.64 16.91
N LEU A 872 -0.32 -17.31 17.59
CA LEU A 872 0.70 -18.14 16.97
C LEU A 872 0.16 -19.54 16.72
N ARG A 873 0.53 -20.11 15.57
CA ARG A 873 0.11 -21.46 15.16
C ARG A 873 1.32 -22.37 15.01
N TYR A 874 1.24 -23.53 15.65
CA TYR A 874 2.21 -24.60 15.50
C TYR A 874 1.50 -25.88 15.08
N ASP A 875 1.95 -26.49 13.98
CA ASP A 875 1.34 -27.69 13.43
C ASP A 875 2.37 -28.83 13.35
N MET A 876 1.96 -30.01 13.81
CA MET A 876 2.75 -31.23 13.66
C MET A 876 1.88 -32.43 13.30
N SER A 877 2.47 -33.44 12.66
CA SER A 877 1.83 -34.74 12.47
C SER A 877 1.88 -35.55 13.77
N GLY A 878 1.01 -36.55 13.92
CA GLY A 878 1.07 -37.50 15.02
C GLY A 878 2.42 -38.21 15.10
N SER A 879 3.14 -38.31 13.99
CA SER A 879 4.51 -38.84 13.92
C SER A 879 5.64 -37.84 14.16
N GLY A 880 5.35 -36.60 14.57
CA GLY A 880 6.41 -35.63 14.91
C GLY A 880 6.93 -34.83 13.71
N GLU A 881 6.31 -34.93 12.54
CA GLU A 881 6.71 -34.11 11.38
C GLU A 881 6.13 -32.70 11.52
N LYS A 882 6.96 -31.66 11.37
CA LYS A 882 6.50 -30.27 11.37
C LYS A 882 5.72 -30.01 10.08
N LEU A 883 4.46 -29.57 10.19
CA LEU A 883 3.57 -29.40 9.03
C LEU A 883 3.45 -27.95 8.55
N SER A 884 3.93 -26.96 9.32
CA SER A 884 3.88 -25.54 8.97
C SER A 884 5.26 -24.93 8.78
N GLN A 885 5.49 -24.30 7.63
CA GLN A 885 6.72 -23.53 7.33
C GLN A 885 6.80 -22.17 8.04
N HIS A 886 5.71 -21.70 8.67
CA HIS A 886 5.60 -20.38 9.32
C HIS A 886 5.62 -20.46 10.85
N SER A 887 5.96 -21.63 11.38
CA SER A 887 6.02 -21.84 12.81
C SER A 887 7.29 -21.18 13.37
N HIS A 888 7.16 -20.41 14.46
CA HIS A 888 8.31 -19.90 15.20
C HIS A 888 9.21 -21.06 15.67
N LYS A 889 10.45 -20.75 16.06
CA LYS A 889 11.40 -21.77 16.54
C LYS A 889 10.76 -22.62 17.64
N HIS A 890 10.60 -23.91 17.34
CA HIS A 890 10.04 -24.91 18.23
C HIS A 890 10.66 -26.26 17.90
N ASP A 891 10.70 -27.15 18.87
CA ASP A 891 11.17 -28.52 18.69
C ASP A 891 9.97 -29.47 18.79
N VAL A 892 10.00 -30.54 18.01
CA VAL A 892 9.00 -31.60 18.08
C VAL A 892 9.70 -32.94 18.12
N TYR A 893 9.05 -33.90 18.74
CA TYR A 893 9.46 -35.29 18.73
C TYR A 893 8.23 -36.15 18.89
N ALA A 894 8.23 -37.31 18.23
CA ALA A 894 7.23 -38.34 18.47
C ALA A 894 7.81 -39.74 18.30
N ARG A 895 7.14 -40.72 18.89
CA ARG A 895 7.40 -42.14 18.69
C ARG A 895 6.10 -42.94 18.78
N GLU A 896 6.13 -44.16 18.27
CA GLU A 896 5.05 -45.11 18.48
C GLU A 896 5.10 -45.66 19.92
N GLY A 897 3.95 -45.66 20.60
CA GLY A 897 3.75 -46.19 21.95
C GLY A 897 2.55 -47.13 22.03
N ALA A 898 2.24 -47.62 23.23
CA ALA A 898 1.19 -48.63 23.45
C ALA A 898 -0.22 -48.17 23.03
N ASN A 899 -0.51 -46.85 23.12
CA ASN A 899 -1.82 -46.28 22.79
C ASN A 899 -1.88 -45.66 21.38
N GLY A 900 -0.82 -45.80 20.57
CA GLY A 900 -0.61 -45.06 19.33
C GLY A 900 0.62 -44.16 19.40
N TRP A 901 0.69 -43.17 18.52
CA TRP A 901 1.78 -42.21 18.55
C TRP A 901 1.65 -41.25 19.73
N GLN A 902 2.76 -41.00 20.39
CA GLN A 902 2.91 -40.07 21.50
C GLN A 902 4.11 -39.17 21.23
N GLY A 903 4.05 -37.94 21.74
CA GLY A 903 5.08 -36.95 21.45
C GLY A 903 4.86 -35.65 22.17
N TRP A 904 5.66 -34.66 21.79
CA TRP A 904 5.64 -33.35 22.42
C TRP A 904 6.10 -32.27 21.45
N MET A 905 5.69 -31.05 21.77
CA MET A 905 6.13 -29.80 21.16
C MET A 905 6.75 -28.93 22.25
N ARG A 906 7.99 -28.51 22.05
CA ARG A 906 8.75 -27.64 22.96
C ARG A 906 8.84 -26.23 22.37
N LEU A 907 8.45 -25.26 23.18
CA LEU A 907 8.39 -23.84 22.86
C LEU A 907 9.26 -23.05 23.84
N PRO A 908 10.45 -22.59 23.43
CA PRO A 908 11.30 -21.76 24.29
C PRO A 908 10.60 -20.45 24.67
N PHE A 909 10.61 -20.06 25.94
CA PHE A 909 9.96 -18.82 26.40
C PHE A 909 10.52 -17.57 25.69
N VAL A 910 11.82 -17.57 25.39
CA VAL A 910 12.46 -16.51 24.60
C VAL A 910 11.87 -16.39 23.19
N SER A 911 11.47 -17.51 22.57
CA SER A 911 10.84 -17.51 21.24
C SER A 911 9.38 -17.03 21.28
N LEU A 912 8.74 -17.16 22.44
CA LEU A 912 7.42 -16.60 22.74
C LEU A 912 7.50 -15.15 23.23
N GLY A 913 8.73 -14.64 23.43
CA GLY A 913 8.97 -13.30 23.93
C GLY A 913 8.43 -13.08 25.35
N MET A 914 8.49 -14.12 26.18
CA MET A 914 8.08 -14.12 27.58
C MET A 914 9.30 -14.14 28.50
N ASP A 915 9.13 -13.64 29.72
CA ASP A 915 10.12 -13.83 30.79
C ASP A 915 10.10 -15.28 31.28
N ALA A 916 11.24 -15.95 31.13
CA ALA A 916 11.42 -17.33 31.56
C ALA A 916 11.49 -17.49 33.09
N ALA A 917 11.85 -16.42 33.81
CA ALA A 917 11.92 -16.42 35.27
C ALA A 917 10.53 -16.32 35.92
N ALA A 918 9.56 -15.72 35.23
CA ALA A 918 8.20 -15.52 35.70
C ALA A 918 7.20 -15.60 34.53
N PRO A 919 6.96 -16.80 33.97
CA PRO A 919 6.10 -16.95 32.80
C PRO A 919 4.66 -16.56 33.14
N ALA A 920 4.11 -15.61 32.37
CA ALA A 920 2.73 -15.17 32.50
C ALA A 920 1.73 -16.24 32.04
N ALA A 921 0.45 -16.07 32.41
CA ALA A 921 -0.63 -16.94 31.94
C ALA A 921 -0.77 -16.88 30.40
N LEU A 922 -1.02 -18.04 29.79
CA LEU A 922 -1.13 -18.24 28.34
C LEU A 922 -2.58 -18.50 27.93
N ARG A 923 -3.02 -17.93 26.81
CA ARG A 923 -4.23 -18.38 26.11
C ARG A 923 -3.84 -19.43 25.07
N ILE A 924 -4.48 -20.60 25.13
CA ILE A 924 -4.08 -21.79 24.39
C ILE A 924 -5.30 -22.61 23.98
N ASN A 925 -5.29 -23.10 22.73
CA ASN A 925 -6.21 -24.13 22.29
C ASN A 925 -5.45 -25.22 21.51
N VAL A 926 -5.79 -26.48 21.78
CA VAL A 926 -5.21 -27.64 21.10
C VAL A 926 -6.28 -28.29 20.23
N ARG A 927 -5.88 -28.59 19.00
CA ARG A 927 -6.74 -29.21 17.99
C ARG A 927 -6.13 -30.50 17.48
N HIS A 928 -7.02 -31.44 17.20
CA HIS A 928 -6.70 -32.74 16.67
C HIS A 928 -7.55 -32.99 15.43
N VAL A 929 -6.90 -33.13 14.28
CA VAL A 929 -7.54 -33.49 13.02
C VAL A 929 -7.15 -34.92 12.70
N SER A 930 -8.17 -35.78 12.62
CA SER A 930 -8.02 -37.19 12.23
C SER A 930 -9.02 -37.52 11.12
N GLY A 931 -8.98 -38.73 10.56
CA GLY A 931 -9.86 -39.18 9.46
C GLY A 931 -11.39 -39.09 9.71
N GLY A 932 -11.83 -38.57 10.87
CA GLY A 932 -13.21 -38.26 11.21
C GLY A 932 -13.56 -36.78 11.36
N GLY A 933 -12.64 -35.86 11.02
CA GLY A 933 -12.83 -34.41 11.15
C GLY A 933 -11.94 -33.79 12.23
N GLU A 934 -12.07 -32.48 12.38
CA GLU A 934 -11.34 -31.66 13.35
C GLU A 934 -12.06 -31.63 14.71
N ARG A 935 -11.29 -31.72 15.79
CA ARG A 935 -11.74 -31.51 17.17
C ARG A 935 -10.83 -30.55 17.91
N SER A 936 -11.36 -29.92 18.94
CA SER A 936 -10.65 -28.92 19.74
C SER A 936 -10.94 -29.07 21.23
N TRP A 937 -10.02 -28.59 22.07
CA TRP A 937 -10.26 -28.46 23.52
C TRP A 937 -11.35 -27.42 23.81
N ILE A 938 -11.26 -26.29 23.12
CA ILE A 938 -12.25 -25.22 23.16
C ILE A 938 -12.88 -25.11 21.78
N ALA A 939 -14.22 -25.19 21.72
CA ALA A 939 -14.99 -25.10 20.48
C ALA A 939 -14.58 -23.83 19.75
N ARG A 940 -14.58 -23.94 18.44
CA ARG A 940 -14.45 -22.77 17.60
C ARG A 940 -15.72 -21.94 17.73
N ASP A 941 -15.62 -20.80 18.41
CA ASP A 941 -16.44 -19.65 18.14
C ASP A 941 -15.66 -18.80 17.12
N PRO A 942 -15.85 -19.03 15.81
CA PRO A 942 -15.08 -18.31 14.80
C PRO A 942 -15.43 -16.83 14.90
N TRP A 943 -14.43 -16.00 15.19
CA TRP A 943 -14.53 -14.58 14.92
C TRP A 943 -14.32 -14.43 13.41
N PRO A 944 -15.22 -13.78 12.66
CA PRO A 944 -14.91 -13.47 11.28
C PRO A 944 -13.61 -12.67 11.25
N TYR A 945 -12.59 -13.32 10.66
CA TYR A 945 -11.27 -12.82 10.31
C TYR A 945 -10.64 -11.79 11.27
N ARG A 946 -9.99 -12.27 12.34
CA ARG A 946 -8.79 -11.60 12.87
C ARG A 946 -7.67 -11.79 11.84
N LEU A 947 -7.06 -10.72 11.35
CA LEU A 947 -6.19 -10.84 10.19
C LEU A 947 -4.78 -11.38 10.52
N ARG A 948 -4.18 -11.95 9.47
CA ARG A 948 -2.93 -12.71 9.31
C ARG A 948 -2.88 -14.18 9.77
N LEU A 949 -3.10 -14.52 11.05
CA LEU A 949 -2.62 -15.83 11.53
C LEU A 949 -3.67 -16.88 11.89
N CYS A 950 -4.94 -16.55 12.15
CA CYS A 950 -6.06 -17.52 12.28
C CYS A 950 -7.38 -16.80 12.62
N ASN A 951 -8.52 -17.46 12.37
CA ASN A 951 -9.87 -16.97 12.71
C ASN A 951 -10.35 -17.41 14.10
N GLU A 952 -9.42 -17.51 15.05
CA GLU A 952 -9.60 -18.30 16.27
C GLU A 952 -9.17 -17.49 17.49
N ASN A 953 -9.97 -17.56 18.55
CA ASN A 953 -9.63 -17.05 19.88
C ASN A 953 -9.26 -18.26 20.75
N PRO A 954 -7.97 -18.51 21.06
CA PRO A 954 -7.55 -19.66 21.85
C PRO A 954 -7.94 -19.56 23.32
#